data_AF-A0A814Z5W2-F1
#
_entry.id   AF-A0A814Z5W2-F1
#
_cell.length_a   1.000
_cell.length_b   1.000
_cell.length_c   1.000
_cell.angle_alpha   90.00
_cell.angle_beta   90.00
_cell.angle_gamma   90.00
#
_symmetry.space_group_name_H-M   'P 1'
#
loop_
_entity.id
_entity.type
_entity.pdbx_description
1 polymer ?
#
loop_
_entity_poly.entity_id
_entity_poly.type
_entity_poly.pdbx_seq_one_letter_code
_entity_poly.pdbx_strand_id
1 'polypeptide(L)'
;MDGDSEESVYNHDELTRIIYSNHQIRHMVQQKTNEFLSLQRDFFKALGNERFDSTLEQKSKLLTDSLKLDSLNEQVTADKVQLALVGENSCGKTALVHFLLDSGQFLPSDVGSVSARVIRLTYSSDTESCLRVYESLEKRNEEPTDQISLRDCFLDSEPDWNALKNVIESYVKRPDAEKVEKDSYQFAEWAKRFVEIRIPSKFLKLGIDLYDTPGLLYSDPPILKKNLHDLVKLIRPTVVFMYENPSVPTVTKDCFLALKEALGKQLEDTNIFFLNTKVDIGSLITNGTNISKAEFEIIILNKARQSRKDLLLKAPGMAQEIDDNNGFNIISVDSGWSPLGEIMNKITINHIIQFVANADLKVAKTINAHYHRKVTQLDHLRFLQLLHLYENENSELWMFFPKYESVENNIETLTVNSMFKIILTVAQCIEKMHASELVHGNINFQTNLPKLPRNDVLEELYNESLKSPDSNILDKNPFHERVQLVICGPNSSGKTTFLHSFLEINNILPIDAGPVTARIVKFTYVSPSDACLFVYPSIQQTYSERYQPEERVSLAEYFTTPTIDWKGIGEAIYLHVARPKVSENEFTNWARKYVEIRIPSPTLELGIDVYDTPGLLFHDYEILKNNLRELVKYIRPTLVFLYPNSTFDKDANESYLTIRAALQDLEQLPIFYLNTKQDITTLFNGAGIISNRKSAFTVRKYQEIFPKERLKRYHTLYEAIGMANNLPKIENDALMADTPHYPWRGCQCQQGGERGGHCHCPDHGKLPDTYCRYGGNHWICFPFSRRRSFSFRESYDRDQK
;
A
#
# COMPACT_ATOMS: atom_id res chain seq x y z
N MET A 1 26.07 -26.95 -25.87
CA MET A 1 26.08 -25.52 -25.50
C MET A 1 24.74 -25.05 -26.01
N ASP A 2 23.71 -25.25 -25.20
CA ASP A 2 22.34 -25.26 -25.67
C ASP A 2 21.50 -24.42 -24.71
N GLY A 3 20.88 -23.39 -25.27
CA GLY A 3 19.60 -22.86 -24.82
C GLY A 3 19.55 -22.20 -23.45
N ASP A 4 20.33 -21.14 -23.22
CA ASP A 4 19.88 -20.12 -22.28
C ASP A 4 18.70 -19.40 -22.95
N SER A 5 17.48 -19.74 -22.53
CA SER A 5 16.28 -19.02 -22.89
C SER A 5 16.47 -17.55 -22.55
N GLU A 6 16.34 -16.65 -23.53
CA GLU A 6 16.38 -15.20 -23.35
C GLU A 6 15.34 -14.79 -22.29
N GLU A 7 15.78 -14.67 -21.04
CA GLU A 7 14.98 -14.06 -19.97
C GLU A 7 14.68 -12.63 -20.40
N SER A 8 13.40 -12.34 -20.67
CA SER A 8 12.96 -11.02 -21.09
C SER A 8 13.46 -9.95 -20.12
N VAL A 9 13.83 -8.78 -20.67
CA VAL A 9 14.45 -7.65 -19.95
C VAL A 9 13.59 -7.11 -18.79
N TYR A 10 12.37 -7.58 -18.54
CA TYR A 10 11.55 -7.16 -17.40
C TYR A 10 10.63 -8.29 -16.96
N ASN A 11 10.10 -8.23 -15.73
CA ASN A 11 9.07 -9.18 -15.25
C ASN A 11 7.75 -8.89 -15.98
N HIS A 12 7.68 -9.33 -17.23
CA HIS A 12 6.58 -9.04 -18.14
C HIS A 12 5.22 -9.42 -17.55
N ASP A 13 5.17 -10.54 -16.82
CA ASP A 13 3.95 -11.02 -16.18
C ASP A 13 3.47 -10.09 -15.07
N GLU A 14 4.38 -9.61 -14.23
CA GLU A 14 4.03 -8.68 -13.15
C GLU A 14 3.59 -7.31 -13.68
N LEU A 15 4.30 -6.79 -14.69
CA LEU A 15 3.93 -5.53 -15.35
C LEU A 15 2.57 -5.65 -16.04
N THR A 16 2.35 -6.74 -16.78
CA THR A 16 1.06 -7.04 -17.41
C THR A 16 -0.05 -7.12 -16.37
N ARG A 17 0.19 -7.78 -15.23
CA ARG A 17 -0.78 -7.87 -14.13
C ARG A 17 -1.12 -6.50 -13.55
N ILE A 18 -0.14 -5.64 -13.27
CA ILE A 18 -0.35 -4.29 -12.72
C ILE A 18 -1.16 -3.44 -13.70
N ILE A 19 -0.75 -3.42 -14.96
CA ILE A 19 -1.39 -2.65 -16.01
C ILE A 19 -2.81 -3.14 -16.26
N TYR A 20 -3.02 -4.46 -16.32
CA TYR A 20 -4.35 -5.05 -16.46
C TYR A 20 -5.26 -4.69 -15.30
N SER A 21 -4.75 -4.74 -14.06
CA SER A 21 -5.50 -4.31 -12.88
C SER A 21 -5.89 -2.83 -12.96
N ASN A 22 -4.99 -1.95 -13.39
CA ASN A 22 -5.31 -0.54 -13.60
C ASN A 22 -6.35 -0.34 -14.68
N HIS A 23 -6.24 -1.06 -15.80
CA HIS A 23 -7.22 -0.99 -16.88
C HIS A 23 -8.62 -1.40 -16.38
N GLN A 24 -8.72 -2.44 -15.55
CA GLN A 24 -9.99 -2.81 -14.93
C GLN A 24 -10.54 -1.72 -14.01
N ILE A 25 -9.68 -1.10 -13.19
CA ILE A 25 -10.07 0.01 -12.30
C ILE A 25 -10.54 1.21 -13.13
N ARG A 26 -9.81 1.58 -14.18
CA ARG A 26 -10.16 2.67 -15.10
C ARG A 26 -11.49 2.42 -15.79
N HIS A 27 -11.70 1.23 -16.34
CA HIS A 27 -12.96 0.84 -16.96
C HIS A 27 -14.13 0.91 -15.97
N MET A 28 -13.94 0.47 -14.73
CA MET A 28 -14.96 0.56 -13.69
C MET A 28 -15.31 2.01 -13.35
N VAL A 29 -14.29 2.88 -13.17
CA VAL A 29 -14.53 4.29 -12.89
C VAL A 29 -15.21 4.97 -14.08
N GLN A 30 -14.76 4.71 -15.32
CA GLN A 30 -15.39 5.20 -16.55
C GLN A 30 -16.87 4.83 -16.61
N GLN A 31 -17.20 3.56 -16.39
CA GLN A 31 -18.57 3.08 -16.41
C GLN A 31 -19.42 3.84 -15.38
N LYS A 32 -18.93 3.96 -14.14
CA LYS A 32 -19.65 4.67 -13.07
C LYS A 32 -19.79 6.18 -13.31
N THR A 33 -18.78 6.80 -13.90
CA THR A 33 -18.88 8.22 -14.27
C THR A 33 -19.86 8.43 -15.42
N ASN A 34 -19.87 7.57 -16.43
CA ASN A 34 -20.82 7.66 -17.54
C ASN A 34 -22.27 7.40 -17.08
N GLU A 35 -22.48 6.43 -16.19
CA GLU A 35 -23.78 6.19 -15.52
C GLU A 35 -24.23 7.47 -14.79
N PHE A 36 -23.35 8.11 -14.02
CA PHE A 36 -23.66 9.36 -13.33
C PHE A 36 -23.99 10.51 -14.30
N LEU A 37 -23.19 10.71 -15.36
CA LEU A 37 -23.45 11.76 -16.35
C LEU A 37 -24.76 11.52 -17.11
N SER A 38 -25.19 10.27 -17.26
CA SER A 38 -26.51 9.94 -17.79
C SER A 38 -27.60 10.33 -16.82
N LEU A 39 -27.52 9.90 -15.56
CA LEU A 39 -28.48 10.25 -14.50
C LEU A 39 -28.61 11.76 -14.34
N GLN A 40 -27.49 12.50 -14.44
CA GLN A 40 -27.48 13.95 -14.40
C GLN A 40 -28.25 14.56 -15.58
N ARG A 41 -28.01 14.07 -16.82
CA ARG A 41 -28.75 14.53 -18.01
C ARG A 41 -30.24 14.23 -17.89
N ASP A 42 -30.59 13.05 -17.37
CA ASP A 42 -31.98 12.65 -17.16
C ASP A 42 -32.66 13.50 -16.08
N PHE A 43 -31.95 13.81 -15.00
CA PHE A 43 -32.40 14.76 -13.97
C PHE A 43 -32.65 16.15 -14.55
N PHE A 44 -31.75 16.71 -15.36
CA PHE A 44 -31.96 18.00 -16.01
C PHE A 44 -33.13 17.98 -16.99
N LYS A 45 -33.31 16.88 -17.72
CA LYS A 45 -34.45 16.71 -18.62
C LYS A 45 -35.77 16.64 -17.85
N ALA A 46 -35.78 16.00 -16.68
CA ALA A 46 -36.92 15.97 -15.78
C ALA A 46 -37.20 17.37 -15.19
N LEU A 47 -36.17 18.07 -14.72
CA LEU A 47 -36.28 19.46 -14.23
C LEU A 47 -36.80 20.41 -15.31
N GLY A 48 -36.36 20.29 -16.56
CA GLY A 48 -36.82 21.15 -17.66
C GLY A 48 -38.30 20.96 -18.04
N ASN A 49 -38.91 19.85 -17.63
CA ASN A 49 -40.33 19.58 -17.85
C ASN A 49 -41.23 20.11 -16.73
N GLU A 50 -40.66 20.53 -15.60
CA GLU A 50 -41.38 21.09 -14.46
C GLU A 50 -40.98 22.57 -14.26
N ARG A 51 -41.94 23.42 -13.88
CA ARG A 51 -41.66 24.85 -13.64
C ARG A 51 -40.93 25.02 -12.30
N PHE A 52 -39.63 24.76 -12.28
CA PHE A 52 -38.78 25.06 -11.14
C PHE A 52 -38.34 26.53 -11.15
N ASP A 53 -38.13 27.07 -9.95
CA ASP A 53 -37.58 28.42 -9.76
C ASP A 53 -36.11 28.46 -10.23
N SER A 54 -35.77 29.54 -10.95
CA SER A 54 -34.43 29.91 -11.43
C SER A 54 -33.30 29.75 -10.39
N THR A 55 -33.63 29.80 -9.10
CA THR A 55 -32.72 29.58 -7.97
C THR A 55 -32.19 28.13 -7.89
N LEU A 56 -33.03 27.14 -8.24
CA LEU A 56 -32.64 25.72 -8.24
C LEU A 56 -31.69 25.41 -9.40
N GLU A 57 -31.95 26.02 -10.55
CA GLU A 57 -31.13 25.93 -11.76
C GLU A 57 -29.73 26.56 -11.55
N GLN A 58 -29.65 27.68 -10.82
CA GLN A 58 -28.35 28.25 -10.42
C GLN A 58 -27.58 27.39 -9.41
N LYS A 59 -28.27 26.78 -8.43
CA LYS A 59 -27.63 25.91 -7.43
C LYS A 59 -27.15 24.59 -8.04
N SER A 60 -27.93 23.99 -8.94
CA SER A 60 -27.54 22.77 -9.65
C SER A 60 -26.38 23.03 -10.61
N LYS A 61 -26.36 24.20 -11.26
CA LYS A 61 -25.25 24.64 -12.13
C LYS A 61 -23.95 24.85 -11.33
N LEU A 62 -24.00 25.47 -10.15
CA LEU A 62 -22.84 25.59 -9.25
C LEU A 62 -22.34 24.23 -8.74
N LEU A 63 -23.24 23.29 -8.45
CA LEU A 63 -22.91 21.91 -8.11
C LEU A 63 -22.17 21.23 -9.26
N THR A 64 -22.62 21.46 -10.49
CA THR A 64 -22.08 20.87 -11.72
C THR A 64 -20.75 21.50 -12.15
N ASP A 65 -20.62 22.83 -12.10
CA ASP A 65 -19.38 23.54 -12.42
C ASP A 65 -18.26 23.25 -11.40
N SER A 66 -18.63 22.88 -10.16
CA SER A 66 -17.68 22.45 -9.12
C SER A 66 -17.21 21.00 -9.29
N LEU A 67 -18.00 20.19 -9.99
CA LEU A 67 -17.66 18.83 -10.36
C LEU A 67 -16.89 18.92 -11.69
N LYS A 68 -15.55 19.01 -11.63
CA LYS A 68 -14.64 18.83 -12.79
C LYS A 68 -14.71 17.38 -13.34
N LEU A 69 -15.91 16.81 -13.43
CA LEU A 69 -16.17 15.40 -13.61
C LEU A 69 -15.88 14.96 -15.04
N ASP A 70 -16.20 15.76 -16.05
CA ASP A 70 -15.80 15.49 -17.44
C ASP A 70 -14.28 15.45 -17.57
N SER A 71 -13.63 16.40 -16.90
CA SER A 71 -12.20 16.54 -16.89
C SER A 71 -11.48 15.42 -16.10
N LEU A 72 -12.09 14.88 -15.03
CA LEU A 72 -11.60 13.67 -14.34
C LEU A 72 -11.98 12.40 -15.09
N ASN A 73 -13.12 12.37 -15.78
CA ASN A 73 -13.53 11.27 -16.64
C ASN A 73 -12.50 11.14 -17.75
N GLU A 74 -12.18 12.20 -18.49
CA GLU A 74 -11.09 12.20 -19.49
C GLU A 74 -9.75 11.66 -18.93
N GLN A 75 -9.46 11.93 -17.65
CA GLN A 75 -8.22 11.53 -16.99
C GLN A 75 -8.20 10.05 -16.60
N VAL A 76 -9.34 9.50 -16.15
CA VAL A 76 -9.48 8.09 -15.77
C VAL A 76 -9.89 7.18 -16.94
N THR A 77 -10.45 7.77 -18.01
CA THR A 77 -10.93 7.06 -19.22
C THR A 77 -9.88 6.91 -20.30
N ALA A 78 -8.68 7.47 -20.12
CA ALA A 78 -7.56 7.13 -20.98
C ALA A 78 -7.39 5.60 -20.96
N ASP A 79 -7.54 4.98 -22.13
CA ASP A 79 -7.35 3.54 -22.35
C ASP A 79 -5.89 3.11 -22.10
N LYS A 80 -4.98 4.09 -22.10
CA LYS A 80 -3.54 3.89 -22.00
C LYS A 80 -2.90 4.72 -20.89
N VAL A 81 -1.85 4.19 -20.31
CA VAL A 81 -0.92 4.93 -19.45
C VAL A 81 -0.17 5.94 -20.30
N GLN A 82 -0.11 7.21 -19.90
CA GLN A 82 0.49 8.27 -20.70
C GLN A 82 1.68 8.88 -19.95
N LEU A 83 2.87 8.81 -20.53
CA LEU A 83 4.11 9.33 -19.95
C LEU A 83 4.67 10.45 -20.83
N ALA A 84 4.93 11.62 -20.26
CA ALA A 84 5.60 12.72 -20.97
C ALA A 84 7.04 12.88 -20.48
N LEU A 85 8.01 12.64 -21.35
CA LEU A 85 9.42 12.79 -21.05
C LEU A 85 9.79 14.26 -21.21
N VAL A 86 10.04 14.96 -20.11
CA VAL A 86 10.36 16.40 -20.08
C VAL A 86 11.75 16.60 -19.49
N GLY A 87 12.57 17.45 -20.07
CA GLY A 87 13.91 17.71 -19.56
C GLY A 87 14.74 18.55 -20.52
N GLU A 88 15.91 18.97 -20.08
CA GLU A 88 16.85 19.76 -20.89
C GLU A 88 17.29 19.02 -22.17
N ASN A 89 17.89 19.76 -23.11
CA ASN A 89 18.54 19.12 -24.25
C ASN A 89 19.68 18.21 -23.76
N SER A 90 19.89 17.09 -24.45
CA SER A 90 20.94 16.12 -24.14
C SER A 90 20.78 15.27 -22.86
N CYS A 91 19.72 15.45 -22.07
CA CYS A 91 19.49 14.64 -20.87
C CYS A 91 19.08 13.18 -21.12
N GLY A 92 19.22 12.67 -22.34
CA GLY A 92 18.97 11.26 -22.65
C GLY A 92 17.50 10.88 -22.84
N LYS A 93 16.58 11.84 -23.08
CA LYS A 93 15.16 11.56 -23.37
C LYS A 93 14.97 10.53 -24.47
N THR A 94 15.50 10.83 -25.65
CA THR A 94 15.40 9.97 -26.83
C THR A 94 16.11 8.62 -26.64
N ALA A 95 17.23 8.60 -25.92
CA ALA A 95 17.92 7.35 -25.59
C ALA A 95 17.07 6.45 -24.67
N LEU A 96 16.38 7.03 -23.70
CA LEU A 96 15.42 6.30 -22.87
C LEU A 96 14.24 5.79 -23.71
N VAL A 97 13.73 6.56 -24.67
CA VAL A 97 12.68 6.09 -25.59
C VAL A 97 13.15 4.85 -26.34
N HIS A 98 14.34 4.88 -26.97
CA HIS A 98 14.86 3.72 -27.69
C HIS A 98 15.08 2.51 -26.79
N PHE A 99 15.56 2.73 -25.56
CA PHE A 99 15.74 1.68 -24.57
C PHE A 99 14.40 1.05 -24.15
N LEU A 100 13.37 1.86 -23.86
CA LEU A 100 12.04 1.36 -23.49
C LEU A 100 11.38 0.57 -24.61
N LEU A 101 11.59 0.99 -25.86
CA LEU A 101 11.00 0.36 -27.03
C LEU A 101 11.74 -0.88 -27.49
N ASP A 102 12.95 -1.13 -26.97
CA ASP A 102 13.88 -2.14 -27.49
C ASP A 102 14.13 -1.95 -28.99
N SER A 103 14.42 -0.70 -29.39
CA SER A 103 14.49 -0.28 -30.79
C SER A 103 15.86 0.29 -31.17
N GLY A 104 16.21 0.21 -32.45
CA GLY A 104 17.30 1.00 -33.03
C GLY A 104 17.03 2.51 -32.97
N GLN A 105 18.06 3.30 -33.30
CA GLN A 105 18.00 4.77 -33.21
C GLN A 105 17.23 5.40 -34.36
N PHE A 106 15.89 5.36 -34.32
CA PHE A 106 15.03 5.92 -35.36
C PHE A 106 14.59 7.37 -35.10
N LEU A 107 14.60 7.80 -33.85
CA LEU A 107 14.39 9.21 -33.49
C LEU A 107 15.75 9.91 -33.49
N PRO A 108 15.81 11.19 -33.89
CA PRO A 108 17.07 11.89 -33.99
C PRO A 108 17.60 12.22 -32.57
N SER A 109 18.85 11.87 -32.30
CA SER A 109 19.44 11.84 -30.94
C SER A 109 20.73 12.68 -30.80
N ASP A 110 20.99 13.61 -31.71
CA ASP A 110 22.20 14.43 -31.71
C ASP A 110 22.30 15.43 -30.53
N VAL A 111 23.51 15.92 -30.27
CA VAL A 111 23.78 16.97 -29.28
C VAL A 111 23.27 18.31 -29.83
N GLY A 112 22.18 18.82 -29.26
CA GLY A 112 21.57 20.09 -29.65
C GLY A 112 20.04 20.05 -29.59
N SER A 113 19.38 21.09 -30.11
CA SER A 113 17.92 21.15 -30.19
C SER A 113 17.42 20.38 -31.43
N VAL A 114 17.43 19.05 -31.34
CA VAL A 114 17.20 18.18 -32.51
C VAL A 114 15.71 17.92 -32.77
N SER A 115 14.91 17.78 -31.70
CA SER A 115 13.45 17.74 -31.73
C SER A 115 12.88 19.03 -31.11
N ALA A 116 11.92 19.65 -31.79
CA ALA A 116 11.30 20.91 -31.36
C ALA A 116 9.76 20.83 -31.34
N ARG A 117 9.19 19.62 -31.30
CA ARG A 117 7.74 19.38 -31.23
C ARG A 117 7.43 18.12 -30.42
N VAL A 118 6.18 17.97 -29.99
CA VAL A 118 5.73 16.83 -29.20
C VAL A 118 5.49 15.63 -30.12
N ILE A 119 6.09 14.49 -29.76
CA ILE A 119 5.97 13.23 -30.49
C ILE A 119 5.31 12.19 -29.58
N ARG A 120 4.16 11.65 -29.98
CA ARG A 120 3.50 10.51 -29.32
C ARG A 120 3.94 9.21 -29.98
N LEU A 121 4.42 8.26 -29.19
CA LEU A 121 4.67 6.89 -29.59
C LEU A 121 3.60 6.00 -28.98
N THR A 122 2.90 5.24 -29.81
CA THR A 122 1.80 4.36 -29.39
C THR A 122 1.82 3.04 -30.14
N TYR A 123 1.23 2.01 -29.55
CA TYR A 123 1.22 0.68 -30.14
C TYR A 123 0.34 0.58 -31.39
N SER A 124 0.83 -0.14 -32.40
CA SER A 124 0.05 -0.74 -33.48
C SER A 124 0.63 -2.09 -33.85
N SER A 125 -0.15 -2.91 -34.58
CA SER A 125 0.43 -4.07 -35.27
C SER A 125 1.32 -3.62 -36.43
N ASP A 126 2.16 -4.53 -36.92
CA ASP A 126 3.04 -4.32 -38.07
C ASP A 126 2.24 -3.83 -39.29
N THR A 127 1.05 -4.40 -39.52
CA THR A 127 0.16 -4.05 -40.64
C THR A 127 -0.47 -2.67 -40.53
N GLU A 128 -0.61 -2.13 -39.32
CA GLU A 128 -1.22 -0.84 -39.04
C GLU A 128 -0.20 0.27 -38.73
N SER A 129 1.10 -0.06 -38.80
CA SER A 129 2.16 0.87 -38.44
C SER A 129 2.18 2.06 -39.37
N CYS A 130 2.15 3.26 -38.79
CA CYS A 130 2.08 4.50 -39.54
C CYS A 130 2.59 5.70 -38.73
N LEU A 131 3.03 6.73 -39.45
CA LEU A 131 3.27 8.06 -38.93
C LEU A 131 2.08 8.95 -39.29
N ARG A 132 1.59 9.73 -38.33
CA ARG A 132 0.52 10.72 -38.52
C ARG A 132 0.99 12.09 -38.04
N VAL A 133 0.73 13.11 -38.84
CA VAL A 133 1.05 14.50 -38.50
C VAL A 133 -0.25 15.27 -38.39
N TYR A 134 -0.42 15.98 -37.29
CA TYR A 134 -1.57 16.85 -37.03
C TYR A 134 -1.12 18.31 -37.01
N GLU A 135 -2.04 19.21 -37.35
CA GLU A 135 -1.80 20.65 -37.32
C GLU A 135 -1.39 21.12 -35.91
N SER A 136 -2.01 20.54 -34.87
CA SER A 136 -1.68 20.79 -33.47
C SER A 136 -2.19 19.68 -32.56
N LEU A 137 -1.81 19.72 -31.28
CA LEU A 137 -2.25 18.75 -30.29
C LEU A 137 -3.77 18.81 -30.01
N GLU A 138 -4.38 19.99 -30.09
CA GLU A 138 -5.83 20.17 -29.97
C GLU A 138 -6.59 19.44 -31.08
N LYS A 139 -6.01 19.42 -32.28
CA LYS A 139 -6.59 18.81 -33.49
C LYS A 139 -6.21 17.33 -33.66
N ARG A 140 -5.66 16.68 -32.64
CA ARG A 140 -5.24 15.26 -32.70
C ARG A 140 -6.37 14.27 -32.98
N ASN A 141 -7.63 14.69 -32.79
CA ASN A 141 -8.82 13.89 -33.06
C ASN A 141 -9.41 14.15 -34.46
N GLU A 142 -8.84 15.07 -35.23
CA GLU A 142 -9.22 15.35 -36.62
C GLU A 142 -8.44 14.44 -37.60
N GLU A 143 -8.70 14.55 -38.90
CA GLU A 143 -7.88 13.84 -39.90
C GLU A 143 -6.44 14.37 -39.88
N PRO A 144 -5.43 13.48 -39.95
CA PRO A 144 -4.04 13.90 -39.99
C PRO A 144 -3.75 14.64 -41.30
N THR A 145 -2.98 15.73 -41.20
CA THR A 145 -2.46 16.48 -42.35
C THR A 145 -1.57 15.63 -43.25
N ASP A 146 -0.82 14.70 -42.66
CA ASP A 146 -0.02 13.71 -43.37
C ASP A 146 -0.18 12.35 -42.68
N GLN A 147 -0.35 11.27 -43.45
CA GLN A 147 -0.29 9.90 -42.95
C GLN A 147 0.61 9.04 -43.85
N ILE A 148 1.67 8.47 -43.26
CA ILE A 148 2.67 7.67 -43.97
C ILE A 148 2.64 6.25 -43.41
N SER A 149 2.54 5.25 -44.28
CA SER A 149 2.64 3.85 -43.85
C SER A 149 4.08 3.52 -43.46
N LEU A 150 4.24 2.86 -42.32
CA LEU A 150 5.53 2.35 -41.83
C LEU A 150 5.60 0.81 -41.94
N ARG A 151 4.59 0.18 -42.53
CA ARG A 151 4.45 -1.28 -42.61
C ARG A 151 5.70 -1.94 -43.19
N ASP A 152 6.27 -1.35 -44.23
CA ASP A 152 7.43 -1.91 -44.92
C ASP A 152 8.69 -1.98 -44.04
N CYS A 153 8.74 -1.20 -42.95
CA CYS A 153 9.82 -1.26 -41.97
C CYS A 153 9.72 -2.47 -41.02
N PHE A 154 8.61 -3.22 -41.06
CA PHE A 154 8.29 -4.31 -40.13
C PHE A 154 7.86 -5.61 -40.85
N LEU A 155 8.20 -5.77 -42.14
CA LEU A 155 7.84 -6.97 -42.91
C LEU A 155 8.73 -8.19 -42.58
N ASP A 156 9.97 -7.94 -42.20
CA ASP A 156 10.95 -8.98 -41.88
C ASP A 156 10.89 -9.36 -40.38
N SER A 157 11.57 -10.44 -40.01
CA SER A 157 11.64 -10.91 -38.62
C SER A 157 12.30 -9.89 -37.67
N GLU A 158 13.09 -8.96 -38.20
CA GLU A 158 13.68 -7.84 -37.47
C GLU A 158 13.26 -6.51 -38.12
N PRO A 159 12.86 -5.50 -37.32
CA PRO A 159 12.50 -4.18 -37.86
C PRO A 159 13.68 -3.45 -38.52
N ASP A 160 13.47 -2.86 -39.70
CA ASP A 160 14.44 -1.97 -40.34
C ASP A 160 14.36 -0.56 -39.73
N TRP A 161 15.07 -0.39 -38.61
CA TRP A 161 15.15 0.89 -37.90
C TRP A 161 15.79 2.02 -38.72
N ASN A 162 16.62 1.70 -39.72
CA ASN A 162 17.25 2.72 -40.57
C ASN A 162 16.27 3.23 -41.63
N ALA A 163 15.50 2.34 -42.26
CA ALA A 163 14.38 2.74 -43.12
C ALA A 163 13.38 3.59 -42.34
N LEU A 164 13.02 3.16 -41.12
CA LEU A 164 12.13 3.91 -40.24
C LEU A 164 12.69 5.31 -39.93
N LYS A 165 13.98 5.40 -39.58
CA LYS A 165 14.68 6.69 -39.35
C LYS A 165 14.55 7.63 -40.54
N ASN A 166 14.86 7.13 -41.75
CA ASN A 166 14.83 7.93 -42.96
C ASN A 166 13.44 8.51 -43.26
N VAL A 167 12.38 7.74 -42.97
CA VAL A 167 10.99 8.20 -43.13
C VAL A 167 10.63 9.24 -42.07
N ILE A 168 10.99 8.99 -40.81
CA ILE A 168 10.60 9.84 -39.68
C ILE A 168 11.36 11.17 -39.68
N GLU A 169 12.63 11.18 -40.08
CA GLU A 169 13.53 12.34 -39.95
C GLU A 169 12.96 13.62 -40.59
N SER A 170 12.32 13.53 -41.77
CA SER A 170 11.70 14.69 -42.43
C SER A 170 10.54 15.32 -41.64
N TYR A 171 9.94 14.56 -40.73
CA TYR A 171 8.79 14.97 -39.91
C TYR A 171 9.12 15.25 -38.46
N VAL A 172 10.36 15.07 -38.00
CA VAL A 172 10.71 15.31 -36.59
C VAL A 172 11.93 16.20 -36.43
N LYS A 173 12.87 16.17 -37.39
CA LYS A 173 14.11 16.94 -37.32
C LYS A 173 13.84 18.43 -37.42
N ARG A 174 14.33 19.18 -36.42
CA ARG A 174 14.22 20.64 -36.40
C ARG A 174 14.80 21.23 -37.71
N PRO A 175 14.12 22.21 -38.35
CA PRO A 175 14.68 22.91 -39.50
C PRO A 175 15.97 23.64 -39.09
N ASP A 176 16.92 23.78 -40.02
CA ASP A 176 18.25 24.37 -39.75
C ASP A 176 18.17 25.69 -38.99
N ALA A 177 18.99 25.82 -37.94
CA ALA A 177 19.01 26.96 -37.03
C ALA A 177 19.14 28.32 -37.74
N GLU A 178 19.95 28.39 -38.81
CA GLU A 178 20.16 29.61 -39.61
C GLU A 178 18.89 30.13 -40.31
N LYS A 179 17.93 29.25 -40.61
CA LYS A 179 16.63 29.62 -41.19
C LYS A 179 15.60 29.97 -40.10
N VAL A 180 15.68 29.28 -38.96
CA VAL A 180 14.76 29.42 -37.83
C VAL A 180 14.94 30.74 -37.07
N GLU A 181 16.18 31.21 -36.92
CA GLU A 181 16.46 32.48 -36.21
C GLU A 181 15.95 33.73 -36.94
N LYS A 182 15.69 33.64 -38.25
CA LYS A 182 15.19 34.77 -39.06
C LYS A 182 13.67 34.87 -39.12
N ASP A 183 12.94 33.79 -38.84
CA ASP A 183 11.48 33.75 -38.92
C ASP A 183 10.87 32.95 -37.76
N SER A 184 10.68 33.63 -36.63
CA SER A 184 10.04 33.07 -35.44
C SER A 184 8.63 32.53 -35.70
N TYR A 185 7.93 33.01 -36.73
CA TYR A 185 6.58 32.56 -37.05
C TYR A 185 6.60 31.20 -37.75
N GLN A 186 7.46 31.01 -38.75
CA GLN A 186 7.63 29.70 -39.42
C GLN A 186 8.04 28.61 -38.44
N PHE A 187 8.94 28.92 -37.51
CA PHE A 187 9.32 27.97 -36.46
C PHE A 187 8.15 27.63 -35.54
N ALA A 188 7.36 28.62 -35.13
CA ALA A 188 6.21 28.38 -34.27
C ALA A 188 5.15 27.51 -34.96
N GLU A 189 4.83 27.77 -36.23
CA GLU A 189 3.90 26.94 -37.00
C GLU A 189 4.41 25.50 -37.20
N TRP A 190 5.71 25.34 -37.41
CA TRP A 190 6.33 24.00 -37.50
C TRP A 190 6.31 23.27 -36.15
N ALA A 191 6.68 23.95 -35.07
CA ALA A 191 6.79 23.38 -33.72
C ALA A 191 5.43 23.04 -33.12
N LYS A 192 4.37 23.77 -33.52
CA LYS A 192 2.98 23.53 -33.11
C LYS A 192 2.46 22.16 -33.57
N ARG A 193 2.97 21.62 -34.68
CA ARG A 193 2.52 20.33 -35.23
C ARG A 193 2.74 19.19 -34.24
N PHE A 194 1.74 18.34 -34.12
CA PHE A 194 1.79 17.15 -33.27
C PHE A 194 2.05 15.91 -34.13
N VAL A 195 2.99 15.06 -33.73
CA VAL A 195 3.36 13.86 -34.48
C VAL A 195 3.02 12.61 -33.68
N GLU A 196 2.31 11.67 -34.28
CA GLU A 196 2.02 10.36 -33.71
C GLU A 196 2.72 9.28 -34.53
N ILE A 197 3.48 8.42 -33.86
CA ILE A 197 4.21 7.29 -34.43
C ILE A 197 3.58 6.02 -33.86
N ARG A 198 2.93 5.25 -34.73
CA ARG A 198 2.31 3.97 -34.40
C ARG A 198 3.22 2.84 -34.87
N ILE A 199 3.77 2.07 -33.93
CA ILE A 199 4.74 0.99 -34.20
C ILE A 199 4.48 -0.24 -33.34
N PRO A 200 4.90 -1.44 -33.79
CA PRO A 200 4.95 -2.61 -32.94
C PRO A 200 6.05 -2.43 -31.89
N SER A 201 5.67 -2.58 -30.63
CA SER A 201 6.62 -2.61 -29.51
C SER A 201 6.00 -3.41 -28.38
N LYS A 202 6.78 -4.33 -27.79
CA LYS A 202 6.35 -5.11 -26.62
C LYS A 202 5.98 -4.20 -25.45
N PHE A 203 6.70 -3.09 -25.28
CA PHE A 203 6.44 -2.11 -24.24
C PHE A 203 5.15 -1.32 -24.49
N LEU A 204 4.97 -0.77 -25.70
CA LEU A 204 3.75 0.00 -26.03
C LEU A 204 2.50 -0.90 -26.04
N LYS A 205 2.64 -2.19 -26.39
CA LYS A 205 1.55 -3.18 -26.36
C LYS A 205 0.93 -3.35 -24.98
N LEU A 206 1.65 -2.99 -23.93
CA LEU A 206 1.13 -2.92 -22.57
C LEU A 206 0.13 -1.77 -22.37
N GLY A 207 -0.29 -1.05 -23.43
CA GLY A 207 -1.20 0.10 -23.28
C GLY A 207 -0.49 1.30 -22.67
N ILE A 208 0.75 1.56 -23.08
CA ILE A 208 1.52 2.74 -22.69
C ILE A 208 1.72 3.62 -23.92
N ASP A 209 1.45 4.91 -23.77
CA ASP A 209 1.81 5.97 -24.69
C ASP A 209 2.99 6.76 -24.13
N LEU A 210 4.02 6.94 -24.94
CA LEU A 210 5.17 7.79 -24.62
C LEU A 210 5.07 9.10 -25.39
N TYR A 211 5.23 10.22 -24.71
CA TYR A 211 5.32 11.54 -25.30
C TYR A 211 6.74 12.05 -25.14
N ASP A 212 7.52 12.05 -26.23
CA ASP A 212 8.81 12.72 -26.26
C ASP A 212 8.57 14.22 -26.48
N THR A 213 9.06 15.04 -25.54
CA THR A 213 8.90 16.49 -25.60
C THR A 213 10.22 17.15 -26.01
N PRO A 214 10.18 18.31 -26.68
CA PRO A 214 11.40 19.03 -26.98
C PRO A 214 12.13 19.43 -25.70
N GLY A 215 13.45 19.64 -25.79
CA GLY A 215 14.18 20.23 -24.67
C GLY A 215 13.62 21.60 -24.32
N LEU A 216 13.55 21.89 -23.02
CA LEU A 216 12.93 23.10 -22.50
C LEU A 216 13.92 23.90 -21.67
N LEU A 217 14.17 25.13 -22.07
CA LEU A 217 14.95 26.13 -21.34
C LEU A 217 14.10 27.38 -21.11
N TYR A 218 14.46 28.18 -20.11
CA TYR A 218 13.72 29.40 -19.79
C TYR A 218 13.70 30.40 -20.96
N SER A 219 14.79 30.46 -21.72
CA SER A 219 14.96 31.32 -22.89
C SER A 219 14.34 30.78 -24.18
N ASP A 220 13.78 29.56 -24.16
CA ASP A 220 13.26 28.95 -25.37
C ASP A 220 12.01 29.65 -25.89
N PRO A 221 11.71 29.54 -27.21
CA PRO A 221 10.55 30.15 -27.81
C PRO A 221 9.24 29.81 -27.07
N PRO A 222 8.34 30.80 -26.85
CA PRO A 222 7.10 30.60 -26.09
C PRO A 222 6.22 29.45 -26.59
N ILE A 223 6.29 29.13 -27.87
CA ILE A 223 5.55 28.01 -28.48
C ILE A 223 5.90 26.66 -27.83
N LEU A 224 7.14 26.44 -27.38
CA LEU A 224 7.54 25.17 -26.75
C LEU A 224 6.91 25.03 -25.36
N LYS A 225 6.90 26.11 -24.57
CA LYS A 225 6.20 26.19 -23.28
C LYS A 225 4.70 25.99 -23.45
N LYS A 226 4.12 26.63 -24.48
CA LYS A 226 2.71 26.45 -24.85
C LYS A 226 2.38 25.00 -25.21
N ASN A 227 3.19 24.36 -26.06
CA ASN A 227 2.98 22.96 -26.43
C ASN A 227 3.01 22.03 -25.22
N LEU A 228 3.92 22.28 -24.27
CA LEU A 228 3.99 21.51 -23.02
C LEU A 228 2.76 21.76 -22.12
N HIS A 229 2.34 23.02 -21.99
CA HIS A 229 1.10 23.37 -21.29
C HIS A 229 -0.10 22.66 -21.92
N ASP A 230 -0.22 22.69 -23.26
CA ASP A 230 -1.34 22.07 -23.97
C ASP A 230 -1.28 20.54 -23.84
N LEU A 231 -0.08 19.94 -23.83
CA LEU A 231 0.12 18.53 -23.50
C LEU A 231 -0.41 18.19 -22.11
N VAL A 232 0.02 18.90 -21.07
CA VAL A 232 -0.42 18.61 -19.70
C VAL A 232 -1.90 18.91 -19.52
N LYS A 233 -2.42 19.98 -20.13
CA LYS A 233 -3.82 20.35 -20.02
C LYS A 233 -4.76 19.35 -20.69
N LEU A 234 -4.44 18.93 -21.92
CA LEU A 234 -5.33 18.15 -22.80
C LEU A 234 -5.15 16.64 -22.68
N ILE A 235 -3.93 16.19 -22.35
CA ILE A 235 -3.60 14.76 -22.22
C ILE A 235 -3.47 14.37 -20.75
N ARG A 236 -2.93 15.27 -19.92
CA ARG A 236 -2.67 15.01 -18.48
C ARG A 236 -1.77 13.79 -18.23
N PRO A 237 -0.63 13.68 -18.95
CA PRO A 237 0.27 12.57 -18.75
C PRO A 237 0.95 12.66 -17.38
N THR A 238 1.50 11.54 -16.92
CA THR A 238 2.53 11.59 -15.88
C THR A 238 3.79 12.20 -16.48
N VAL A 239 4.26 13.30 -15.91
CA VAL A 239 5.46 13.99 -16.38
C VAL A 239 6.68 13.28 -15.79
N VAL A 240 7.55 12.74 -16.63
CA VAL A 240 8.85 12.20 -16.24
C VAL A 240 9.90 13.29 -16.47
N PHE A 241 10.26 14.02 -15.42
CA PHE A 241 11.25 15.07 -15.46
C PHE A 241 12.67 14.50 -15.42
N MET A 242 13.36 14.54 -16.55
CA MET A 242 14.65 13.94 -16.81
C MET A 242 15.80 14.94 -16.64
N TYR A 243 16.82 14.58 -15.87
CA TYR A 243 18.00 15.40 -15.61
C TYR A 243 19.30 14.59 -15.59
N GLU A 244 20.41 15.20 -15.97
CA GLU A 244 21.67 14.47 -16.19
C GLU A 244 22.44 14.15 -14.91
N ASN A 245 22.65 15.12 -14.03
CA ASN A 245 23.71 15.07 -13.02
C ASN A 245 23.18 15.28 -11.60
N PRO A 246 23.72 14.58 -10.58
CA PRO A 246 23.44 14.87 -9.17
C PRO A 246 23.64 16.34 -8.76
N SER A 247 24.52 17.10 -9.42
CA SER A 247 24.80 18.49 -9.03
C SER A 247 23.72 19.52 -9.42
N VAL A 248 22.60 19.11 -10.02
CA VAL A 248 21.51 19.98 -10.53
C VAL A 248 22.08 21.24 -11.21
N PRO A 249 22.71 21.10 -12.39
CA PRO A 249 23.33 22.23 -13.06
C PRO A 249 22.31 23.35 -13.36
N THR A 250 22.78 24.57 -13.59
CA THR A 250 21.92 25.73 -13.89
C THR A 250 20.94 25.45 -15.02
N VAL A 251 21.35 24.70 -16.04
CA VAL A 251 20.50 24.30 -17.17
C VAL A 251 19.29 23.45 -16.72
N THR A 252 19.50 22.52 -15.79
CA THR A 252 18.42 21.68 -15.24
C THR A 252 17.46 22.52 -14.40
N LYS A 253 18.00 23.48 -13.64
CA LYS A 253 17.20 24.44 -12.90
C LYS A 253 16.36 25.30 -13.84
N ASP A 254 16.96 25.84 -14.90
CA ASP A 254 16.27 26.67 -15.88
C ASP A 254 15.19 25.87 -16.63
N CYS A 255 15.44 24.60 -16.92
CA CYS A 255 14.45 23.68 -17.47
C CYS A 255 13.26 23.48 -16.51
N PHE A 256 13.51 23.29 -15.23
CA PHE A 256 12.44 23.14 -14.24
C PHE A 256 11.65 24.44 -14.04
N LEU A 257 12.32 25.60 -14.05
CA LEU A 257 11.65 26.90 -14.00
C LEU A 257 10.78 27.11 -15.25
N ALA A 258 11.25 26.70 -16.43
CA ALA A 258 10.46 26.73 -17.66
C ALA A 258 9.25 25.79 -17.60
N LEU A 259 9.39 24.60 -17.00
CA LEU A 259 8.28 23.69 -16.72
C LEU A 259 7.27 24.36 -15.78
N LYS A 260 7.74 24.97 -14.69
CA LYS A 260 6.90 25.68 -13.72
C LYS A 260 6.16 26.86 -14.36
N GLU A 261 6.82 27.62 -15.21
CA GLU A 261 6.21 28.71 -15.97
C GLU A 261 5.15 28.18 -16.96
N ALA A 262 5.45 27.09 -17.67
CA ALA A 262 4.52 26.49 -18.62
C ALA A 262 3.25 25.98 -17.93
N LEU A 263 3.38 25.31 -16.77
CA LEU A 263 2.24 24.68 -16.09
C LEU A 263 1.54 25.62 -15.10
N GLY A 264 2.24 26.61 -14.55
CA GLY A 264 1.71 27.50 -13.53
C GLY A 264 1.10 26.72 -12.37
N LYS A 265 -0.17 27.01 -12.05
CA LYS A 265 -0.91 26.31 -10.98
C LYS A 265 -1.19 24.83 -11.29
N GLN A 266 -1.15 24.41 -12.56
CA GLN A 266 -1.38 23.00 -12.90
C GLN A 266 -0.23 22.11 -12.45
N LEU A 267 0.94 22.67 -12.12
CA LEU A 267 2.07 21.92 -11.60
C LEU A 267 1.69 21.13 -10.32
N GLU A 268 0.92 21.76 -9.43
CA GLU A 268 0.45 21.16 -8.16
C GLU A 268 -0.49 19.96 -8.39
N ASP A 269 -1.24 19.97 -9.49
CA ASP A 269 -2.18 18.93 -9.89
C ASP A 269 -1.53 17.87 -10.81
N THR A 270 -0.26 18.04 -11.18
CA THR A 270 0.45 17.17 -12.14
C THR A 270 1.31 16.15 -11.41
N ASN A 271 1.18 14.87 -11.76
CA ASN A 271 2.08 13.84 -11.24
C ASN A 271 3.45 13.95 -11.93
N ILE A 272 4.49 14.26 -11.16
CA ILE A 272 5.86 14.44 -11.68
C ILE A 272 6.81 13.39 -11.08
N PHE A 273 7.41 12.61 -11.95
CA PHE A 273 8.42 11.61 -11.65
C PHE A 273 9.82 12.12 -12.03
N PHE A 274 10.77 12.17 -11.10
CA PHE A 274 12.11 12.70 -11.37
C PHE A 274 13.07 11.58 -11.75
N LEU A 275 13.68 11.68 -12.93
CA LEU A 275 14.53 10.65 -13.50
C LEU A 275 15.94 11.18 -13.76
N ASN A 276 16.92 10.64 -13.04
CA ASN A 276 18.33 10.91 -13.28
C ASN A 276 18.85 9.95 -14.36
N THR A 277 19.40 10.46 -15.45
CA THR A 277 19.64 9.66 -16.67
C THR A 277 21.10 9.34 -16.96
N LYS A 278 22.05 9.99 -16.28
CA LYS A 278 23.50 9.75 -16.47
C LYS A 278 24.16 9.34 -15.17
N VAL A 279 23.59 8.33 -14.50
CA VAL A 279 24.17 7.82 -13.27
C VAL A 279 25.34 6.91 -13.58
N ASP A 280 26.54 7.40 -13.29
CA ASP A 280 27.75 6.59 -13.33
C ASP A 280 27.77 5.60 -12.15
N ILE A 281 27.45 4.33 -12.44
CA ILE A 281 27.51 3.24 -11.46
C ILE A 281 28.91 3.08 -10.88
N GLY A 282 29.96 3.32 -11.68
CA GLY A 282 31.34 3.27 -11.21
C GLY A 282 31.60 4.28 -10.08
N SER A 283 31.05 5.49 -10.21
CA SER A 283 31.11 6.51 -9.16
C SER A 283 30.35 6.13 -7.88
N LEU A 284 29.24 5.37 -8.02
CA LEU A 284 28.45 4.90 -6.88
C LEU A 284 29.13 3.77 -6.09
N ILE A 285 29.99 2.98 -6.75
CA ILE A 285 30.63 1.78 -6.19
C ILE A 285 32.05 2.09 -5.66
N THR A 286 32.33 3.34 -5.29
CA THR A 286 33.67 3.92 -5.12
C THR A 286 34.67 3.21 -4.17
N ASN A 287 34.35 2.11 -3.46
CA ASN A 287 35.27 1.45 -2.52
C ASN A 287 35.15 -0.10 -2.35
N GLY A 288 34.61 -0.88 -3.28
CA GLY A 288 34.67 -2.35 -3.10
C GLY A 288 34.15 -3.20 -4.26
N THR A 289 34.93 -4.19 -4.67
CA THR A 289 34.70 -5.03 -5.85
C THR A 289 33.77 -6.24 -5.64
N ASN A 290 33.06 -6.32 -4.50
CA ASN A 290 32.16 -7.45 -4.21
C ASN A 290 30.85 -6.98 -3.57
N ILE A 291 30.04 -6.24 -4.32
CA ILE A 291 28.69 -5.83 -3.89
C ILE A 291 27.69 -6.81 -4.48
N SER A 292 26.91 -7.48 -3.64
CA SER A 292 25.85 -8.37 -4.12
C SER A 292 24.72 -7.56 -4.79
N LYS A 293 23.97 -8.19 -5.70
CA LYS A 293 22.80 -7.56 -6.36
C LYS A 293 21.83 -6.93 -5.34
N ALA A 294 21.54 -7.61 -4.24
CA ALA A 294 20.65 -7.11 -3.19
C ALA A 294 21.23 -5.90 -2.43
N GLU A 295 22.54 -5.86 -2.16
CA GLU A 295 23.19 -4.71 -1.51
C GLU A 295 23.24 -3.48 -2.44
N PHE A 296 23.45 -3.71 -3.73
CA PHE A 296 23.37 -2.67 -4.74
C PHE A 296 21.96 -2.04 -4.76
N GLU A 297 20.92 -2.88 -4.84
CA GLU A 297 19.52 -2.45 -4.89
C GLU A 297 19.05 -1.72 -3.62
N ILE A 298 19.33 -2.26 -2.44
CA ILE A 298 18.75 -1.76 -1.19
C ILE A 298 19.56 -0.62 -0.58
N ILE A 299 20.89 -0.67 -0.63
CA ILE A 299 21.73 0.25 0.15
C ILE A 299 22.24 1.37 -0.75
N ILE A 300 22.83 1.01 -1.89
CA ILE A 300 23.50 1.98 -2.76
C ILE A 300 22.49 2.82 -3.51
N LEU A 301 21.51 2.19 -4.16
CA LEU A 301 20.47 2.94 -4.87
C LEU A 301 19.68 3.82 -3.92
N ASN A 302 19.25 3.33 -2.75
CA ASN A 302 18.47 4.16 -1.81
C ASN A 302 19.30 5.32 -1.23
N LYS A 303 20.56 5.10 -0.89
CA LYS A 303 21.44 6.21 -0.44
C LYS A 303 21.64 7.24 -1.54
N ALA A 304 21.84 6.79 -2.78
CA ALA A 304 22.01 7.68 -3.92
C ALA A 304 20.71 8.42 -4.27
N ARG A 305 19.55 7.78 -4.12
CA ARG A 305 18.22 8.40 -4.24
C ARG A 305 18.02 9.48 -3.19
N GLN A 306 18.27 9.18 -1.92
CA GLN A 306 18.14 10.16 -0.84
C GLN A 306 19.10 11.34 -1.04
N SER A 307 20.36 11.07 -1.40
CA SER A 307 21.32 12.13 -1.70
C SER A 307 20.86 13.04 -2.85
N ARG A 308 20.24 12.47 -3.89
CA ARG A 308 19.70 13.25 -5.02
C ARG A 308 18.45 14.04 -4.62
N LYS A 309 17.60 13.46 -3.77
CA LYS A 309 16.46 14.15 -3.17
C LYS A 309 16.92 15.39 -2.41
N ASP A 310 17.90 15.21 -1.54
CA ASP A 310 18.45 16.30 -0.74
C ASP A 310 19.07 17.41 -1.62
N LEU A 311 19.67 17.04 -2.77
CA LEU A 311 20.22 18.01 -3.73
C LEU A 311 19.12 18.77 -4.48
N LEU A 312 18.07 18.09 -4.94
CA LEU A 312 16.91 18.73 -5.55
C LEU A 312 16.17 19.65 -4.55
N LEU A 313 16.02 19.21 -3.29
CA LEU A 313 15.43 20.03 -2.23
C LEU A 313 16.28 21.25 -1.87
N LYS A 314 17.60 21.22 -2.09
CA LYS A 314 18.47 22.39 -1.88
C LYS A 314 18.45 23.36 -3.06
N ALA A 315 17.96 22.94 -4.24
CA ALA A 315 17.90 23.80 -5.40
C ALA A 315 16.81 24.88 -5.22
N PRO A 316 17.17 26.19 -5.28
CA PRO A 316 16.20 27.27 -5.11
C PRO A 316 15.09 27.19 -6.16
N GLY A 317 13.83 27.12 -5.71
CA GLY A 317 12.64 27.00 -6.56
C GLY A 317 12.07 25.58 -6.71
N MET A 318 12.81 24.54 -6.31
CA MET A 318 12.35 23.15 -6.28
C MET A 318 11.89 22.71 -4.87
N ALA A 319 12.50 23.25 -3.81
CA ALA A 319 12.29 22.84 -2.41
C ALA A 319 10.83 22.90 -1.92
N GLN A 320 10.06 23.90 -2.35
CA GLN A 320 8.68 24.13 -1.89
C GLN A 320 7.65 23.21 -2.56
N GLU A 321 8.03 22.60 -3.68
CA GLU A 321 7.13 21.82 -4.54
C GLU A 321 7.30 20.30 -4.35
N ILE A 322 8.40 19.90 -3.71
CA ILE A 322 8.71 18.50 -3.41
C ILE A 322 8.20 18.21 -1.99
N ASP A 323 6.90 17.99 -1.87
CA ASP A 323 6.28 17.43 -0.65
C ASP A 323 6.32 15.90 -0.72
N ASP A 324 6.73 15.26 0.38
CA ASP A 324 6.90 13.80 0.50
C ASP A 324 5.58 13.03 0.28
N ASN A 325 4.44 13.72 0.34
CA ASN A 325 3.11 13.13 0.23
C ASN A 325 2.50 13.12 -1.20
N ASN A 326 3.12 13.80 -2.18
CA ASN A 326 2.46 14.12 -3.45
C ASN A 326 3.01 13.43 -4.71
N GLY A 327 3.51 12.19 -4.58
CA GLY A 327 3.90 11.42 -5.75
C GLY A 327 5.26 11.86 -6.29
N PHE A 328 6.20 12.13 -5.39
CA PHE A 328 7.58 12.37 -5.76
C PHE A 328 8.38 11.07 -5.69
N ASN A 329 9.09 10.71 -6.76
CA ASN A 329 10.01 9.58 -6.76
C ASN A 329 11.24 9.93 -7.60
N ILE A 330 12.44 9.62 -7.09
CA ILE A 330 13.70 9.82 -7.80
C ILE A 330 14.29 8.46 -8.11
N ILE A 331 14.54 8.21 -9.39
CA ILE A 331 15.27 7.01 -9.82
C ILE A 331 16.35 7.38 -10.82
N SER A 332 17.26 6.45 -11.03
CA SER A 332 18.50 6.59 -11.77
C SER A 332 18.56 5.55 -12.87
N VAL A 333 18.96 5.94 -14.07
CA VAL A 333 19.19 5.06 -15.22
C VAL A 333 20.68 5.06 -15.52
N ASP A 334 21.25 3.89 -15.82
CA ASP A 334 22.63 3.74 -16.28
C ASP A 334 22.63 3.83 -17.80
N SER A 335 23.49 4.69 -18.33
CA SER A 335 23.75 4.78 -19.76
C SER A 335 24.77 3.74 -20.24
N GLY A 336 25.46 3.05 -19.33
CA GLY A 336 26.48 2.05 -19.63
C GLY A 336 25.93 0.63 -19.83
N TRP A 337 26.68 -0.17 -20.58
CA TRP A 337 26.47 -1.62 -20.72
C TRP A 337 27.05 -2.39 -19.52
N SER A 338 26.67 -1.99 -18.31
CA SER A 338 27.07 -2.73 -17.10
C SER A 338 25.93 -3.67 -16.68
N PRO A 339 26.21 -4.90 -16.21
CA PRO A 339 25.16 -5.80 -15.69
C PRO A 339 24.34 -5.18 -14.55
N LEU A 340 24.97 -4.32 -13.74
CA LEU A 340 24.28 -3.56 -12.70
C LEU A 340 23.43 -2.43 -13.27
N GLY A 341 23.83 -1.84 -14.39
CA GLY A 341 23.09 -0.87 -15.16
C GLY A 341 21.80 -1.44 -15.72
N GLU A 342 21.88 -2.62 -16.31
CA GLU A 342 20.69 -3.34 -16.76
C GLU A 342 19.72 -3.55 -15.60
N ILE A 343 20.19 -4.08 -14.46
CA ILE A 343 19.37 -4.27 -13.26
C ILE A 343 18.75 -2.95 -12.77
N MET A 344 19.54 -1.87 -12.70
CA MET A 344 19.07 -0.56 -12.29
C MET A 344 17.98 -0.03 -13.24
N ASN A 345 18.16 -0.21 -14.55
CA ASN A 345 17.20 0.21 -15.56
C ASN A 345 15.89 -0.59 -15.44
N LYS A 346 15.97 -1.92 -15.22
CA LYS A 346 14.79 -2.77 -14.96
C LYS A 346 13.99 -2.29 -13.75
N ILE A 347 14.66 -2.04 -12.64
CA ILE A 347 14.03 -1.52 -11.41
C ILE A 347 13.37 -0.17 -11.67
N THR A 348 14.04 0.68 -12.45
CA THR A 348 13.54 2.01 -12.80
C THR A 348 12.26 1.95 -13.61
N ILE A 349 12.21 1.10 -14.63
CA ILE A 349 11.01 0.89 -15.44
C ILE A 349 9.85 0.39 -14.57
N ASN A 350 10.10 -0.64 -13.75
CA ASN A 350 9.08 -1.19 -12.87
C ASN A 350 8.51 -0.13 -11.93
N HIS A 351 9.36 0.72 -11.38
CA HIS A 351 8.92 1.80 -10.50
C HIS A 351 8.19 2.93 -11.25
N ILE A 352 8.58 3.28 -12.49
CA ILE A 352 7.83 4.24 -13.31
C ILE A 352 6.40 3.73 -13.52
N ILE A 353 6.26 2.45 -13.88
CA ILE A 353 4.95 1.82 -14.10
C ILE A 353 4.14 1.75 -12.79
N GLN A 354 4.75 1.33 -11.69
CA GLN A 354 4.10 1.31 -10.38
C GLN A 354 3.69 2.71 -9.91
N PHE A 355 4.53 3.71 -10.17
CA PHE A 355 4.25 5.09 -9.83
C PHE A 355 2.99 5.58 -10.55
N VAL A 356 2.92 5.34 -11.86
CA VAL A 356 1.79 5.77 -12.67
C VAL A 356 0.53 5.01 -12.28
N ALA A 357 0.63 3.70 -12.05
CA ALA A 357 -0.44 2.87 -11.52
C ALA A 357 -1.02 3.43 -10.21
N ASN A 358 -0.14 3.80 -9.28
CA ASN A 358 -0.54 4.32 -7.98
C ASN A 358 -1.09 5.75 -8.08
N ALA A 359 -0.60 6.55 -9.01
CA ALA A 359 -1.11 7.89 -9.28
C ALA A 359 -2.57 7.82 -9.77
N ASP A 360 -2.88 6.93 -10.71
CA ASP A 360 -4.25 6.68 -11.17
C ASP A 360 -5.15 6.19 -10.02
N LEU A 361 -4.64 5.28 -9.19
CA LEU A 361 -5.37 4.78 -8.02
C LEU A 361 -5.65 5.89 -7.00
N LYS A 362 -4.71 6.83 -6.79
CA LYS A 362 -4.89 8.00 -5.91
C LYS A 362 -5.98 8.93 -6.46
N VAL A 363 -6.00 9.15 -7.78
CA VAL A 363 -7.07 9.91 -8.44
C VAL A 363 -8.42 9.20 -8.27
N ALA A 364 -8.49 7.90 -8.56
CA ALA A 364 -9.72 7.10 -8.41
C ALA A 364 -10.25 7.10 -6.96
N LYS A 365 -9.36 6.99 -5.96
CA LYS A 365 -9.73 7.08 -4.54
C LYS A 365 -10.22 8.47 -4.16
N THR A 366 -9.57 9.52 -4.67
CA THR A 366 -9.99 10.91 -4.45
C THR A 366 -11.37 11.17 -5.07
N ILE A 367 -11.64 10.66 -6.28
CA ILE A 367 -12.97 10.71 -6.92
C ILE A 367 -14.00 10.04 -6.03
N ASN A 368 -13.74 8.79 -5.62
CA ASN A 368 -14.68 8.01 -4.84
C ASN A 368 -14.97 8.70 -3.48
N ALA A 369 -13.93 9.18 -2.79
CA ALA A 369 -14.08 9.92 -1.54
C ALA A 369 -14.82 11.26 -1.73
N HIS A 370 -14.53 11.99 -2.81
CA HIS A 370 -15.21 13.26 -3.13
C HIS A 370 -16.69 13.03 -3.43
N TYR A 371 -17.00 12.03 -4.26
CA TYR A 371 -18.36 11.63 -4.61
C TYR A 371 -19.14 11.22 -3.36
N HIS A 372 -18.54 10.37 -2.52
CA HIS A 372 -19.14 9.95 -1.26
C HIS A 372 -19.45 11.15 -0.35
N ARG A 373 -18.51 12.09 -0.17
CA ARG A 373 -18.71 13.30 0.65
C ARG A 373 -19.80 14.22 0.10
N LYS A 374 -19.85 14.40 -1.22
CA LYS A 374 -20.81 15.34 -1.85
C LYS A 374 -22.23 14.78 -1.91
N VAL A 375 -22.40 13.50 -2.21
CA VAL A 375 -23.72 12.84 -2.25
C VAL A 375 -24.31 12.70 -0.85
N THR A 376 -23.47 12.40 0.14
CA THR A 376 -23.97 12.14 1.51
C THR A 376 -23.99 13.39 2.40
N GLN A 377 -23.32 14.49 2.00
CA GLN A 377 -23.01 15.66 2.85
C GLN A 377 -22.40 15.27 4.22
N LEU A 378 -21.82 14.08 4.34
CA LEU A 378 -21.21 13.59 5.56
C LEU A 378 -19.75 14.05 5.62
N ASP A 379 -19.46 14.98 6.53
CA ASP A 379 -18.16 15.62 6.67
C ASP A 379 -17.20 14.79 7.54
N HIS A 380 -16.94 13.53 7.16
CA HIS A 380 -16.08 12.64 7.94
C HIS A 380 -15.18 11.73 7.09
N LEU A 381 -13.88 11.69 7.41
CA LEU A 381 -12.81 10.96 6.71
C LEU A 381 -12.88 9.41 6.82
N ARG A 382 -13.90 8.84 7.45
CA ARG A 382 -13.98 7.41 7.81
C ARG A 382 -15.33 6.75 7.45
N PHE A 383 -15.75 6.79 6.19
CA PHE A 383 -16.95 6.06 5.76
C PHE A 383 -16.65 4.90 4.80
N LEU A 384 -17.51 3.88 4.90
CA LEU A 384 -17.46 2.59 4.22
C LEU A 384 -17.38 2.78 2.70
N GLN A 385 -16.45 2.07 2.07
CA GLN A 385 -16.27 2.07 0.62
C GLN A 385 -17.55 1.54 -0.06
N LEU A 386 -18.29 2.40 -0.76
CA LEU A 386 -19.40 1.98 -1.62
C LEU A 386 -18.87 0.96 -2.64
N LEU A 387 -19.35 -0.28 -2.56
CA LEU A 387 -18.90 -1.37 -3.41
C LEU A 387 -19.61 -1.35 -4.76
N HIS A 388 -20.92 -1.10 -4.75
CA HIS A 388 -21.72 -1.17 -5.96
C HIS A 388 -22.95 -0.27 -5.90
N LEU A 389 -23.35 0.24 -7.07
CA LEU A 389 -24.61 0.94 -7.31
C LEU A 389 -25.34 0.13 -8.38
N TYR A 390 -26.55 -0.30 -8.09
CA TYR A 390 -27.39 -1.07 -8.99
C TYR A 390 -28.78 -0.46 -9.02
N GLU A 391 -29.28 -0.19 -10.20
CA GLU A 391 -30.66 0.25 -10.42
C GLU A 391 -31.46 -0.96 -10.90
N ASN A 392 -32.54 -1.29 -10.18
CA ASN A 392 -33.35 -2.46 -10.53
C ASN A 392 -34.33 -2.13 -11.67
N GLU A 393 -35.06 -3.14 -12.15
CA GLU A 393 -36.02 -3.02 -13.25
C GLU A 393 -37.19 -2.05 -12.95
N ASN A 394 -37.37 -1.64 -11.70
CA ASN A 394 -38.37 -0.66 -11.25
C ASN A 394 -37.80 0.76 -11.10
N SER A 395 -36.58 1.02 -11.55
CA SER A 395 -35.86 2.29 -11.39
C SER A 395 -35.58 2.68 -9.92
N GLU A 396 -35.48 1.68 -9.02
CA GLU A 396 -35.03 1.92 -7.66
C GLU A 396 -33.51 1.79 -7.58
N LEU A 397 -32.85 2.79 -6.98
CA LEU A 397 -31.40 2.82 -6.83
C LEU A 397 -30.97 2.10 -5.54
N TRP A 398 -30.14 1.06 -5.68
CA TRP A 398 -29.60 0.26 -4.59
C TRP A 398 -28.11 0.54 -4.39
N MET A 399 -27.75 0.92 -3.16
CA MET A 399 -26.37 1.14 -2.74
C MET A 399 -25.88 -0.08 -1.96
N PHE A 400 -24.79 -0.69 -2.44
CA PHE A 400 -24.18 -1.86 -1.81
C PHE A 400 -22.89 -1.44 -1.14
N PHE A 401 -22.83 -1.66 0.17
CA PHE A 401 -21.64 -1.47 0.99
C PHE A 401 -21.01 -2.83 1.28
N PRO A 402 -19.78 -2.89 1.83
CA PRO A 402 -19.14 -4.13 2.19
C PRO A 402 -20.03 -4.93 3.13
N LYS A 403 -20.26 -6.20 2.79
CA LYS A 403 -21.07 -7.10 3.57
C LYS A 403 -20.42 -7.24 4.95
N TYR A 404 -21.11 -6.86 6.00
CA TYR A 404 -20.74 -7.29 7.35
C TYR A 404 -21.10 -8.78 7.46
N GLU A 405 -20.18 -9.68 7.11
CA GLU A 405 -20.31 -11.13 7.35
C GLU A 405 -20.64 -11.45 8.83
N SER A 406 -20.39 -10.52 9.74
CA SER A 406 -20.72 -10.65 11.16
C SER A 406 -22.19 -10.40 11.51
N VAL A 407 -23.01 -9.78 10.63
CA VAL A 407 -24.42 -9.47 10.95
C VAL A 407 -25.33 -10.64 10.58
N GLU A 408 -25.18 -11.25 9.40
CA GLU A 408 -26.00 -12.41 8.99
C GLU A 408 -25.76 -13.64 9.88
N ASN A 409 -24.52 -13.83 10.38
CA ASN A 409 -24.16 -15.01 11.18
C ASN A 409 -24.50 -14.89 12.67
N ASN A 410 -25.03 -13.75 13.14
CA ASN A 410 -25.21 -13.46 14.57
C ASN A 410 -26.53 -12.75 14.92
N ILE A 411 -27.54 -12.72 14.05
CA ILE A 411 -28.85 -12.13 14.40
C ILE A 411 -29.42 -12.76 15.70
N GLU A 412 -29.19 -14.05 15.91
CA GLU A 412 -29.64 -14.77 17.11
C GLU A 412 -28.84 -14.45 18.38
N THR A 413 -27.64 -13.86 18.26
CA THR A 413 -26.75 -13.52 19.39
C THR A 413 -26.69 -12.02 19.66
N LEU A 414 -27.38 -11.19 18.87
CA LEU A 414 -27.48 -9.76 19.09
C LEU A 414 -28.20 -9.48 20.41
N THR A 415 -27.48 -8.86 21.35
CA THR A 415 -28.12 -8.29 22.54
C THR A 415 -29.13 -7.22 22.13
N VAL A 416 -30.17 -7.03 22.93
CA VAL A 416 -31.19 -5.98 22.72
C VAL A 416 -30.55 -4.61 22.49
N ASN A 417 -29.46 -4.32 23.21
CA ASN A 417 -28.73 -3.05 23.09
C ASN A 417 -28.00 -2.90 21.73
N SER A 418 -27.41 -3.99 21.22
CA SER A 418 -26.82 -4.02 19.88
C SER A 418 -27.88 -3.84 18.78
N MET A 419 -29.04 -4.47 18.94
CA MET A 419 -30.17 -4.26 18.03
C MET A 419 -30.63 -2.80 18.04
N PHE A 420 -30.77 -2.18 19.21
CA PHE A 420 -31.13 -0.77 19.31
C PHE A 420 -30.10 0.15 18.66
N LYS A 421 -28.79 -0.10 18.82
CA LYS A 421 -27.75 0.71 18.16
C LYS A 421 -27.80 0.59 16.64
N ILE A 422 -28.03 -0.61 16.11
CA ILE A 422 -28.20 -0.83 14.68
C ILE A 422 -29.45 -0.10 14.18
N ILE A 423 -30.58 -0.24 14.88
CA ILE A 423 -31.83 0.45 14.56
C ILE A 423 -31.64 1.98 14.60
N LEU A 424 -30.96 2.51 15.62
CA LEU A 424 -30.70 3.95 15.76
C LEU A 424 -29.79 4.47 14.65
N THR A 425 -28.76 3.71 14.29
CA THR A 425 -27.85 4.05 13.19
C THR A 425 -28.58 4.05 11.85
N VAL A 426 -29.40 3.03 11.61
CA VAL A 426 -30.25 2.95 10.42
C VAL A 426 -31.26 4.10 10.39
N ALA A 427 -31.89 4.42 11.51
CA ALA A 427 -32.82 5.54 11.64
C ALA A 427 -32.15 6.89 11.38
N GLN A 428 -30.94 7.12 11.90
CA GLN A 428 -30.16 8.34 11.64
C GLN A 428 -29.70 8.42 10.18
N CYS A 429 -29.35 7.30 9.55
CA CYS A 429 -29.06 7.25 8.13
C CYS A 429 -30.31 7.61 7.31
N ILE A 430 -31.48 7.04 7.64
CA ILE A 430 -32.76 7.35 7.00
C ILE A 430 -33.14 8.82 7.20
N GLU A 431 -33.02 9.34 8.43
CA GLU A 431 -33.30 10.74 8.75
C GLU A 431 -32.43 11.68 7.91
N LYS A 432 -31.14 11.38 7.77
CA LYS A 432 -30.22 12.16 6.92
C LYS A 432 -30.51 11.99 5.43
N MET A 433 -30.93 10.81 4.99
CA MET A 433 -31.37 10.57 3.61
C MET A 433 -32.63 11.40 3.31
N HIS A 434 -33.63 11.38 4.19
CA HIS A 434 -34.85 12.18 4.07
C HIS A 434 -34.58 13.69 4.15
N ALA A 435 -33.72 14.13 5.07
CA ALA A 435 -33.29 15.53 5.16
C ALA A 435 -32.54 16.01 3.90
N SER A 436 -32.04 15.06 3.11
CA SER A 436 -31.35 15.30 1.84
C SER A 436 -32.22 14.95 0.61
N GLU A 437 -33.54 14.76 0.80
CA GLU A 437 -34.51 14.42 -0.25
C GLU A 437 -34.19 13.13 -1.02
N LEU A 438 -33.38 12.24 -0.45
CA LEU A 438 -33.07 10.93 -1.01
C LEU A 438 -34.21 9.97 -0.68
N VAL A 439 -34.96 9.58 -1.71
CA VAL A 439 -36.05 8.60 -1.60
C VAL A 439 -35.45 7.20 -1.44
N HIS A 440 -35.87 6.46 -0.42
CA HIS A 440 -35.51 5.06 -0.21
C HIS A 440 -36.74 4.16 -0.35
N GLY A 441 -36.55 2.90 -0.78
CA GLY A 441 -37.61 1.91 -0.84
C GLY A 441 -38.14 1.48 0.54
N ASN A 442 -39.23 0.70 0.57
CA ASN A 442 -39.80 0.16 1.82
C ASN A 442 -38.80 -0.74 2.55
N ILE A 443 -38.46 -0.40 3.79
CA ILE A 443 -37.60 -1.21 4.65
C ILE A 443 -38.44 -2.30 5.31
N ASN A 444 -38.52 -3.47 4.67
CA ASN A 444 -39.27 -4.61 5.19
C ASN A 444 -38.41 -5.45 6.16
N PHE A 445 -38.67 -5.33 7.46
CA PHE A 445 -38.05 -6.16 8.51
C PHE A 445 -38.67 -7.57 8.63
N GLN A 446 -39.40 -8.05 7.62
CA GLN A 446 -40.36 -9.15 7.78
C GLN A 446 -39.81 -10.59 7.74
N THR A 447 -38.50 -10.82 7.76
CA THR A 447 -37.97 -12.19 7.79
C THR A 447 -37.07 -12.40 9.01
N ASN A 448 -37.64 -13.02 10.05
CA ASN A 448 -36.98 -13.63 11.21
C ASN A 448 -36.63 -12.75 12.43
N LEU A 449 -37.53 -11.87 12.87
CA LEU A 449 -37.46 -11.33 14.24
C LEU A 449 -38.22 -12.25 15.22
N PRO A 450 -37.59 -12.74 16.31
CA PRO A 450 -38.32 -13.44 17.36
C PRO A 450 -39.35 -12.49 18.00
N LYS A 451 -40.54 -13.00 18.31
CA LYS A 451 -41.63 -12.24 18.92
C LYS A 451 -41.10 -11.49 20.16
N LEU A 452 -41.09 -10.17 20.09
CA LEU A 452 -40.68 -9.29 21.19
C LEU A 452 -41.56 -9.54 22.43
N PRO A 453 -41.03 -9.39 23.66
CA PRO A 453 -41.82 -9.52 24.88
C PRO A 453 -42.86 -8.39 24.99
N ARG A 454 -43.92 -8.63 25.77
CA ARG A 454 -45.05 -7.69 25.98
C ARG A 454 -44.56 -6.30 26.39
N ASN A 455 -45.34 -5.28 25.98
CA ASN A 455 -45.09 -3.84 26.18
C ASN A 455 -44.69 -3.45 27.61
N ASP A 456 -45.15 -4.21 28.59
CA ASP A 456 -44.90 -4.04 30.01
C ASP A 456 -43.38 -4.12 30.33
N VAL A 457 -42.65 -4.98 29.62
CA VAL A 457 -41.18 -5.13 29.72
C VAL A 457 -40.44 -4.02 28.97
N LEU A 458 -41.04 -3.50 27.90
CA LEU A 458 -40.47 -2.40 27.12
C LEU A 458 -40.56 -1.06 27.88
N GLU A 459 -41.64 -0.81 28.62
CA GLU A 459 -41.74 0.36 29.51
C GLU A 459 -40.77 0.28 30.69
N GLU A 460 -40.58 -0.90 31.27
CA GLU A 460 -39.63 -1.09 32.38
C GLU A 460 -38.18 -0.90 31.92
N LEU A 461 -37.81 -1.45 30.76
CA LEU A 461 -36.48 -1.26 30.15
C LEU A 461 -36.25 0.17 29.62
N TYR A 462 -37.28 0.83 29.09
CA TYR A 462 -37.18 2.23 28.65
C TYR A 462 -36.95 3.17 29.85
N ASN A 463 -37.65 2.92 30.96
CA ASN A 463 -37.49 3.66 32.21
C ASN A 463 -36.19 3.34 32.95
N GLU A 464 -35.61 2.15 32.77
CA GLU A 464 -34.24 1.83 33.23
C GLU A 464 -33.16 2.48 32.33
N SER A 465 -33.37 2.57 31.01
CA SER A 465 -32.42 3.22 30.10
C SER A 465 -32.32 4.73 30.34
N LEU A 466 -33.42 5.37 30.73
CA LEU A 466 -33.46 6.79 31.12
C LEU A 466 -32.79 7.09 32.47
N LYS A 467 -32.51 6.06 33.29
CA LYS A 467 -31.81 6.18 34.58
C LYS A 467 -30.31 5.86 34.49
N SER A 468 -29.81 5.46 33.31
CA SER A 468 -28.38 5.20 33.07
C SER A 468 -27.63 6.50 32.74
N PRO A 469 -26.62 6.92 33.53
CA PRO A 469 -25.86 8.14 33.24
C PRO A 469 -24.82 8.02 32.11
N ASP A 470 -24.66 6.87 31.44
CA ASP A 470 -23.42 6.56 30.72
C ASP A 470 -23.51 6.49 29.17
N SER A 471 -24.61 6.88 28.53
CA SER A 471 -24.70 6.90 27.06
C SER A 471 -23.93 8.04 26.37
N ASN A 472 -23.42 9.02 27.12
CA ASN A 472 -22.68 10.17 26.58
C ASN A 472 -21.15 9.98 26.46
N ILE A 473 -20.60 8.85 26.88
CA ILE A 473 -19.12 8.66 26.94
C ILE A 473 -18.52 8.15 25.62
N LEU A 474 -19.31 7.58 24.70
CA LEU A 474 -18.76 6.88 23.53
C LEU A 474 -18.63 7.73 22.25
N ASP A 475 -19.41 8.79 22.07
CA ASP A 475 -19.44 9.58 20.82
C ASP A 475 -18.68 10.91 20.86
N LYS A 476 -18.01 11.22 21.98
CA LYS A 476 -17.28 12.49 22.18
C LYS A 476 -15.83 12.29 22.65
N ASN A 477 -15.10 11.34 22.09
CA ASN A 477 -13.67 11.22 22.38
C ASN A 477 -12.83 11.82 21.23
N PRO A 478 -12.58 13.15 21.20
CA PRO A 478 -11.73 13.82 20.20
C PRO A 478 -10.25 13.37 20.25
N PHE A 479 -9.90 12.41 21.11
CA PHE A 479 -8.53 11.98 21.39
C PHE A 479 -7.94 10.96 20.41
N HIS A 480 -8.66 10.51 19.38
CA HIS A 480 -8.18 9.47 18.46
C HIS A 480 -7.58 10.01 17.14
N GLU A 481 -6.79 11.09 17.23
CA GLU A 481 -5.82 11.44 16.17
C GLU A 481 -4.53 10.60 16.26
N ARG A 482 -4.23 10.03 17.44
CA ARG A 482 -2.97 9.29 17.69
C ARG A 482 -3.14 7.78 17.53
N VAL A 483 -2.15 7.13 16.91
CA VAL A 483 -2.06 5.66 16.77
C VAL A 483 -1.81 5.03 18.14
N GLN A 484 -2.55 3.99 18.49
CA GLN A 484 -2.50 3.33 19.80
C GLN A 484 -1.89 1.92 19.67
N LEU A 485 -0.71 1.71 20.26
CA LEU A 485 -0.01 0.43 20.25
C LEU A 485 0.01 -0.19 21.65
N VAL A 486 -0.45 -1.44 21.79
CA VAL A 486 -0.37 -2.18 23.06
C VAL A 486 0.65 -3.30 22.94
N ILE A 487 1.73 -3.20 23.70
CA ILE A 487 2.79 -4.19 23.77
C ILE A 487 2.42 -5.23 24.82
N CYS A 488 2.23 -6.49 24.41
CA CYS A 488 1.83 -7.60 25.27
C CYS A 488 2.67 -8.85 25.01
N GLY A 489 2.60 -9.84 25.90
CA GLY A 489 3.39 -11.08 25.84
C GLY A 489 3.85 -11.56 27.21
N PRO A 490 4.45 -12.76 27.33
CA PRO A 490 4.80 -13.33 28.62
C PRO A 490 5.89 -12.52 29.34
N ASN A 491 6.10 -12.81 30.62
CA ASN A 491 7.27 -12.30 31.33
C ASN A 491 8.55 -12.77 30.61
N SER A 492 9.61 -11.96 30.68
CA SER A 492 10.89 -12.28 30.02
C SER A 492 10.87 -12.34 28.48
N SER A 493 9.80 -11.91 27.80
CA SER A 493 9.77 -11.77 26.33
C SER A 493 10.48 -10.54 25.80
N GLY A 494 11.22 -9.79 26.63
CA GLY A 494 11.95 -8.60 26.19
C GLY A 494 11.08 -7.38 25.88
N LYS A 495 9.83 -7.32 26.38
CA LYS A 495 8.91 -6.18 26.20
C LYS A 495 9.55 -4.84 26.55
N THR A 496 10.10 -4.74 27.76
CA THR A 496 10.74 -3.51 28.26
C THR A 496 11.94 -3.10 27.41
N THR A 497 12.79 -4.06 27.03
CA THR A 497 13.96 -3.80 26.17
C THR A 497 13.54 -3.34 24.77
N PHE A 498 12.52 -3.97 24.18
CA PHE A 498 11.94 -3.54 22.92
C PHE A 498 11.38 -2.12 23.03
N LEU A 499 10.63 -1.82 24.09
CA LEU A 499 10.07 -0.49 24.33
C LEU A 499 11.14 0.59 24.42
N HIS A 500 12.21 0.37 25.19
CA HIS A 500 13.33 1.31 25.30
C HIS A 500 13.96 1.58 23.92
N SER A 501 14.23 0.54 23.15
CA SER A 501 14.78 0.68 21.80
C SER A 501 13.80 1.32 20.82
N PHE A 502 12.52 0.99 20.88
CA PHE A 502 11.49 1.47 19.96
C PHE A 502 11.15 2.93 20.19
N LEU A 503 11.18 3.38 21.45
CA LEU A 503 10.91 4.77 21.83
C LEU A 503 12.18 5.63 21.82
N GLU A 504 13.36 5.04 21.56
CA GLU A 504 14.65 5.72 21.67
C GLU A 504 14.87 6.37 23.04
N ILE A 505 14.40 5.70 24.10
CA ILE A 505 14.60 6.10 25.49
C ILE A 505 15.55 5.13 26.17
N ASN A 506 16.31 5.61 27.15
CA ASN A 506 17.20 4.73 27.91
C ASN A 506 16.41 3.89 28.94
N ASN A 507 17.10 3.10 29.76
CA ASN A 507 16.52 2.15 30.70
C ASN A 507 15.74 2.79 31.86
N ILE A 508 14.58 3.41 31.58
CA ILE A 508 13.75 4.11 32.58
C ILE A 508 12.66 3.23 33.20
N LEU A 509 12.35 2.10 32.58
CA LEU A 509 11.48 1.07 33.15
C LEU A 509 12.35 -0.03 33.75
N PRO A 510 11.91 -0.70 34.82
CA PRO A 510 12.71 -1.72 35.46
C PRO A 510 12.87 -2.94 34.55
N ILE A 511 14.12 -3.36 34.35
CA ILE A 511 14.51 -4.54 33.58
C ILE A 511 15.04 -5.56 34.58
N ASP A 512 14.21 -6.51 35.00
CA ASP A 512 14.65 -7.62 35.85
C ASP A 512 13.94 -8.92 35.44
N ALA A 513 14.53 -10.07 35.78
CA ALA A 513 14.01 -11.39 35.49
C ALA A 513 12.84 -11.71 36.43
N GLY A 514 11.62 -11.32 36.03
CA GLY A 514 10.41 -11.61 36.78
C GLY A 514 9.21 -10.73 36.39
N PRO A 515 8.10 -10.82 37.12
CA PRO A 515 6.94 -9.92 36.96
C PRO A 515 7.24 -8.57 37.62
N VAL A 516 8.11 -7.79 36.99
CA VAL A 516 8.63 -6.53 37.56
C VAL A 516 7.69 -5.36 37.27
N THR A 517 7.08 -5.34 36.09
CA THR A 517 5.98 -4.44 35.73
C THR A 517 4.66 -5.21 35.85
N ALA A 518 3.79 -4.75 36.75
CA ALA A 518 2.54 -5.44 37.07
C ALA A 518 1.29 -4.54 36.89
N ARG A 519 1.43 -3.44 36.14
CA ARG A 519 0.33 -2.54 35.76
C ARG A 519 0.58 -1.94 34.38
N ILE A 520 -0.46 -1.35 33.80
CA ILE A 520 -0.38 -0.76 32.46
C ILE A 520 0.32 0.59 32.53
N VAL A 521 1.26 0.81 31.62
CA VAL A 521 2.02 2.06 31.48
C VAL A 521 1.86 2.60 30.07
N LYS A 522 1.31 3.80 29.91
CA LYS A 522 1.25 4.52 28.62
C LYS A 522 2.40 5.48 28.48
N PHE A 523 2.98 5.52 27.29
CA PHE A 523 3.90 6.52 26.82
C PHE A 523 3.19 7.44 25.82
N THR A 524 3.31 8.75 26.01
CA THR A 524 2.82 9.76 25.06
C THR A 524 3.81 10.91 24.94
N TYR A 525 3.78 11.60 23.80
CA TYR A 525 4.71 12.70 23.53
C TYR A 525 4.29 13.97 24.23
N VAL A 526 5.27 14.67 24.78
CA VAL A 526 5.21 16.08 25.17
C VAL A 526 6.57 16.74 24.97
N SER A 527 6.58 18.07 24.98
CA SER A 527 7.83 18.83 24.98
C SER A 527 8.66 18.53 26.25
N PRO A 528 10.00 18.70 26.21
CA PRO A 528 10.84 18.47 27.39
C PRO A 528 10.42 19.25 28.64
N SER A 529 9.93 20.49 28.50
CA SER A 529 9.46 21.32 29.61
C SER A 529 8.16 20.80 30.25
N ASP A 530 7.40 19.98 29.53
CA ASP A 530 6.12 19.43 29.97
C ASP A 530 6.23 17.96 30.40
N ALA A 531 7.44 17.39 30.39
CA ALA A 531 7.66 15.99 30.74
C ALA A 531 7.19 15.69 32.17
N CYS A 532 6.34 14.67 32.31
CA CYS A 532 5.74 14.31 33.60
C CYS A 532 5.22 12.88 33.61
N LEU A 533 5.02 12.35 34.82
CA LEU A 533 4.32 11.10 35.08
C LEU A 533 3.01 11.39 35.81
N PHE A 534 1.94 10.71 35.38
CA PHE A 534 0.64 10.74 36.02
C PHE A 534 0.24 9.34 36.49
N VAL A 535 -0.36 9.26 37.68
CA VAL A 535 -0.99 8.03 38.20
C VAL A 535 -2.49 8.23 38.30
N TYR A 536 -3.24 7.35 37.67
CA TYR A 536 -4.70 7.33 37.69
C TYR A 536 -5.20 6.10 38.45
N PRO A 537 -6.35 6.17 39.15
CA PRO A 537 -6.84 5.03 39.90
C PRO A 537 -7.31 3.87 39.00
N SER A 538 -7.74 4.16 37.76
CA SER A 538 -8.03 3.17 36.72
C SER A 538 -7.95 3.77 35.31
N ILE A 539 -7.94 2.91 34.28
CA ILE A 539 -7.96 3.36 32.89
C ILE A 539 -9.29 4.01 32.48
N GLN A 540 -10.42 3.61 33.07
CA GLN A 540 -11.71 4.23 32.79
C GLN A 540 -11.70 5.73 33.16
N GLN A 541 -10.99 6.08 34.23
CA GLN A 541 -10.95 7.44 34.75
C GLN A 541 -10.06 8.37 33.92
N THR A 542 -9.12 7.85 33.12
CA THR A 542 -8.32 8.71 32.21
C THR A 542 -9.18 9.32 31.09
N TYR A 543 -10.32 8.72 30.79
CA TYR A 543 -11.25 9.17 29.75
C TYR A 543 -12.46 9.94 30.30
N SER A 544 -12.55 10.13 31.63
CA SER A 544 -13.56 10.98 32.23
C SER A 544 -13.03 12.40 32.36
N GLU A 545 -13.66 13.37 31.70
CA GLU A 545 -13.30 14.80 31.75
C GLU A 545 -13.19 15.37 33.18
N ARG A 546 -13.77 14.69 34.17
CA ARG A 546 -13.86 15.14 35.56
C ARG A 546 -12.74 14.64 36.46
N TYR A 547 -11.86 13.75 35.99
CA TYR A 547 -10.91 13.08 36.88
C TYR A 547 -9.52 13.68 36.83
N GLN A 548 -9.00 14.08 38.00
CA GLN A 548 -7.61 14.50 38.17
C GLN A 548 -6.75 13.28 38.52
N PRO A 549 -5.48 13.24 38.07
CA PRO A 549 -4.55 12.19 38.47
C PRO A 549 -4.36 12.19 39.99
N GLU A 550 -4.23 11.01 40.62
CA GLU A 550 -3.94 10.89 42.05
C GLU A 550 -2.56 11.46 42.39
N GLU A 551 -1.65 11.35 41.44
CA GLU A 551 -0.27 11.76 41.60
C GLU A 551 0.27 12.31 40.28
N ARG A 552 1.09 13.37 40.40
CA ARG A 552 1.84 13.97 39.30
C ARG A 552 3.28 14.15 39.73
N VAL A 553 4.19 13.53 39.00
CA VAL A 553 5.64 13.70 39.17
C VAL A 553 6.18 14.49 37.99
N SER A 554 6.83 15.63 38.24
CA SER A 554 7.50 16.38 37.17
C SER A 554 8.75 15.64 36.74
N LEU A 555 8.94 15.46 35.43
CA LEU A 555 10.16 14.90 34.85
C LEU A 555 10.96 15.95 34.08
N ALA A 556 10.43 17.17 33.94
CA ALA A 556 11.03 18.26 33.16
C ALA A 556 12.44 18.63 33.62
N GLU A 557 12.73 18.51 34.91
CA GLU A 557 14.06 18.83 35.47
C GLU A 557 15.18 17.95 34.90
N TYR A 558 14.88 16.71 34.52
CA TYR A 558 15.84 15.76 33.95
C TYR A 558 16.19 16.05 32.47
N PHE A 559 15.51 17.03 31.85
CA PHE A 559 15.76 17.49 30.48
C PHE A 559 16.45 18.86 30.42
N THR A 560 16.84 19.44 31.56
CA THR A 560 17.37 20.82 31.63
C THR A 560 18.85 20.94 31.26
N THR A 561 19.59 19.84 31.24
CA THR A 561 21.02 19.80 30.95
C THR A 561 21.29 19.38 29.49
N PRO A 562 22.51 19.59 28.96
CA PRO A 562 22.87 19.17 27.59
C PRO A 562 22.74 17.66 27.35
N THR A 563 22.68 16.86 28.41
CA THR A 563 22.56 15.40 28.37
C THR A 563 21.41 14.96 29.27
N ILE A 564 20.38 14.33 28.70
CA ILE A 564 19.20 13.87 29.43
C ILE A 564 19.62 12.94 30.60
N ASP A 565 19.17 13.24 31.82
CA ASP A 565 19.43 12.39 32.99
C ASP A 565 18.43 11.22 33.05
N TRP A 566 18.67 10.25 32.16
CA TRP A 566 17.85 9.04 32.09
C TRP A 566 17.83 8.23 33.39
N LYS A 567 18.91 8.28 34.17
CA LYS A 567 19.00 7.55 35.43
C LYS A 567 18.06 8.17 36.46
N GLY A 568 18.07 9.51 36.59
CA GLY A 568 17.14 10.25 37.43
C GLY A 568 15.68 10.01 37.05
N ILE A 569 15.37 10.00 35.75
CA ILE A 569 14.03 9.64 35.25
C ILE A 569 13.65 8.22 35.68
N GLY A 570 14.56 7.25 35.52
CA GLY A 570 14.32 5.87 35.92
C GLY A 570 14.06 5.73 37.43
N GLU A 571 14.84 6.41 38.27
CA GLU A 571 14.66 6.42 39.73
C GLU A 571 13.32 7.04 40.14
N ALA A 572 12.91 8.14 39.51
CA ALA A 572 11.62 8.78 39.74
C ALA A 572 10.43 7.90 39.34
N ILE A 573 10.53 7.21 38.19
CA ILE A 573 9.46 6.34 37.68
C ILE A 573 9.38 5.02 38.46
N TYR A 574 10.50 4.51 38.97
CA TYR A 574 10.61 3.19 39.60
C TYR A 574 9.61 2.96 40.73
N LEU A 575 9.42 3.95 41.61
CA LEU A 575 8.50 3.87 42.75
C LEU A 575 7.05 3.64 42.33
N HIS A 576 6.72 4.08 41.12
CA HIS A 576 5.40 3.94 40.55
C HIS A 576 5.29 2.60 39.81
N VAL A 577 6.22 2.25 38.93
CA VAL A 577 6.02 1.09 38.03
C VAL A 577 6.49 -0.25 38.57
N ALA A 578 7.38 -0.28 39.57
CA ALA A 578 7.94 -1.52 40.11
C ALA A 578 6.92 -2.25 40.99
N ARG A 579 6.76 -3.56 40.77
CA ARG A 579 5.84 -4.40 41.52
C ARG A 579 6.16 -4.37 43.02
N PRO A 580 5.22 -3.97 43.90
CA PRO A 580 5.44 -3.94 45.34
C PRO A 580 5.38 -5.35 45.95
N LYS A 581 6.16 -5.57 47.01
CA LYS A 581 6.11 -6.78 47.84
C LYS A 581 5.07 -6.61 48.97
N VAL A 582 3.80 -6.72 48.61
CA VAL A 582 2.65 -6.43 49.49
C VAL A 582 1.64 -7.58 49.48
N SER A 583 0.61 -7.52 50.32
CA SER A 583 -0.48 -8.50 50.32
C SER A 583 -1.24 -8.51 48.98
N GLU A 584 -2.00 -9.58 48.70
CA GLU A 584 -2.77 -9.71 47.46
C GLU A 584 -3.81 -8.59 47.24
N ASN A 585 -4.45 -8.12 48.32
CA ASN A 585 -5.40 -7.01 48.26
C ASN A 585 -4.70 -5.69 47.94
N GLU A 586 -3.55 -5.43 48.56
CA GLU A 586 -2.74 -4.24 48.28
C GLU A 586 -2.18 -4.28 46.85
N PHE A 587 -1.73 -5.46 46.40
CA PHE A 587 -1.29 -5.67 45.03
C PHE A 587 -2.42 -5.41 44.03
N THR A 588 -3.63 -5.92 44.29
CA THR A 588 -4.80 -5.71 43.42
C THR A 588 -5.13 -4.23 43.30
N ASN A 589 -5.13 -3.50 44.41
CA ASN A 589 -5.36 -2.05 44.41
C ASN A 589 -4.24 -1.29 43.66
N TRP A 590 -2.99 -1.71 43.84
CA TRP A 590 -1.85 -1.10 43.15
C TRP A 590 -1.86 -1.40 41.64
N ALA A 591 -2.20 -2.63 41.25
CA ALA A 591 -2.22 -3.10 39.86
C ALA A 591 -3.37 -2.50 39.06
N ARG A 592 -4.50 -2.18 39.71
CA ARG A 592 -5.63 -1.46 39.11
C ARG A 592 -5.24 -0.06 38.61
N LYS A 593 -4.25 0.58 39.25
CA LYS A 593 -3.79 1.91 38.86
C LYS A 593 -3.15 1.89 37.48
N TYR A 594 -3.34 3.00 36.77
CA TYR A 594 -2.83 3.22 35.43
C TYR A 594 -1.79 4.34 35.44
N VAL A 595 -0.67 4.16 34.72
CA VAL A 595 0.41 5.15 34.67
C VAL A 595 0.50 5.74 33.27
N GLU A 596 0.58 7.06 33.18
CA GLU A 596 0.91 7.76 31.93
C GLU A 596 2.25 8.49 32.11
N ILE A 597 3.24 8.12 31.30
CA ILE A 597 4.54 8.78 31.20
C ILE A 597 4.50 9.66 29.95
N ARG A 598 4.56 10.97 30.16
CA ARG A 598 4.66 11.97 29.10
C ARG A 598 6.11 12.38 28.95
N ILE A 599 6.74 12.05 27.83
CA ILE A 599 8.18 12.24 27.63
C ILE A 599 8.50 12.60 26.18
N PRO A 600 9.53 13.42 25.92
CA PRO A 600 10.03 13.60 24.56
C PRO A 600 10.64 12.28 24.05
N SER A 601 10.20 11.86 22.87
CA SER A 601 10.68 10.69 22.14
C SER A 601 10.37 10.90 20.66
N PRO A 602 11.34 10.68 19.75
CA PRO A 602 11.12 10.81 18.30
C PRO A 602 9.95 9.95 17.82
N THR A 603 9.81 8.72 18.35
CA THR A 603 8.72 7.81 17.99
C THR A 603 7.36 8.32 18.46
N LEU A 604 7.28 8.86 19.69
CA LEU A 604 6.02 9.38 20.22
C LEU A 604 5.61 10.68 19.51
N GLU A 605 6.57 11.48 19.03
CA GLU A 605 6.34 12.73 18.30
C GLU A 605 5.53 12.51 17.01
N LEU A 606 5.64 11.32 16.41
CA LEU A 606 4.87 10.89 15.22
C LEU A 606 3.38 10.66 15.47
N GLY A 607 2.86 11.06 16.64
CA GLY A 607 1.45 10.84 17.00
C GLY A 607 1.16 9.40 17.41
N ILE A 608 2.12 8.70 18.01
CA ILE A 608 1.96 7.33 18.51
C ILE A 608 1.88 7.35 20.03
N ASP A 609 0.93 6.62 20.60
CA ASP A 609 0.86 6.29 22.02
C ASP A 609 1.15 4.80 22.18
N VAL A 610 2.02 4.46 23.14
CA VAL A 610 2.48 3.08 23.35
C VAL A 610 2.15 2.65 24.76
N TYR A 611 1.53 1.48 24.91
CA TYR A 611 1.08 0.94 26.19
C TYR A 611 1.88 -0.34 26.48
N ASP A 612 2.69 -0.31 27.54
CA ASP A 612 3.27 -1.51 28.11
C ASP A 612 2.24 -2.21 28.98
N THR A 613 2.10 -3.53 28.81
CA THR A 613 1.21 -4.36 29.62
C THR A 613 2.03 -5.35 30.43
N PRO A 614 1.57 -5.71 31.64
CA PRO A 614 2.22 -6.76 32.42
C PRO A 614 2.23 -8.08 31.64
N GLY A 615 3.20 -8.96 31.95
CA GLY A 615 3.10 -10.34 31.47
C GLY A 615 1.83 -11.00 32.02
N LEU A 616 1.12 -11.72 31.16
CA LEU A 616 -0.11 -12.43 31.49
C LEU A 616 0.09 -13.92 31.28
N LEU A 617 -0.26 -14.73 32.28
CA LEU A 617 -0.35 -16.19 32.29
C LEU A 617 -1.71 -16.58 32.90
N PHE A 618 -2.13 -17.85 32.78
CA PHE A 618 -3.48 -18.24 33.24
C PHE A 618 -3.69 -18.06 34.74
N HIS A 619 -2.62 -18.30 35.49
CA HIS A 619 -2.56 -18.24 36.95
C HIS A 619 -2.28 -16.84 37.49
N ASP A 620 -2.11 -15.83 36.63
CA ASP A 620 -1.99 -14.45 37.07
C ASP A 620 -3.31 -13.90 37.63
N TYR A 621 -3.18 -12.91 38.51
CA TYR A 621 -4.30 -12.25 39.16
C TYR A 621 -5.32 -11.72 38.16
N GLU A 622 -6.60 -11.96 38.43
CA GLU A 622 -7.72 -11.59 37.55
C GLU A 622 -7.76 -10.09 37.24
N ILE A 623 -7.24 -9.26 38.16
CA ILE A 623 -7.12 -7.81 37.96
C ILE A 623 -6.29 -7.46 36.72
N LEU A 624 -5.23 -8.21 36.40
CA LEU A 624 -4.39 -7.93 35.24
C LEU A 624 -5.14 -8.23 33.92
N LYS A 625 -5.95 -9.29 33.90
CA LYS A 625 -6.81 -9.64 32.77
C LYS A 625 -7.93 -8.62 32.59
N ASN A 626 -8.53 -8.17 33.68
CA ASN A 626 -9.55 -7.12 33.68
C ASN A 626 -8.98 -5.79 33.17
N ASN A 627 -7.78 -5.40 33.62
CA ASN A 627 -7.10 -4.19 33.15
C ASN A 627 -6.84 -4.24 31.64
N LEU A 628 -6.36 -5.38 31.10
CA LEU A 628 -6.17 -5.53 29.66
C LEU A 628 -7.50 -5.45 28.90
N ARG A 629 -8.56 -6.09 29.42
CA ARG A 629 -9.91 -6.04 28.83
C ARG A 629 -10.44 -4.61 28.78
N GLU A 630 -10.30 -3.86 29.87
CA GLU A 630 -10.69 -2.44 29.92
C GLU A 630 -9.87 -1.59 28.95
N LEU A 631 -8.54 -1.76 28.93
CA LEU A 631 -7.66 -1.09 27.99
C LEU A 631 -8.14 -1.26 26.55
N VAL A 632 -8.30 -2.50 26.11
CA VAL A 632 -8.72 -2.80 24.73
C VAL A 632 -10.12 -2.26 24.43
N LYS A 633 -11.06 -2.38 25.39
CA LYS A 633 -12.43 -1.85 25.27
C LYS A 633 -12.44 -0.34 25.02
N TYR A 634 -11.60 0.42 25.74
CA TYR A 634 -11.61 1.88 25.67
C TYR A 634 -10.81 2.43 24.48
N ILE A 635 -9.69 1.80 24.09
CA ILE A 635 -8.76 2.42 23.11
C ILE A 635 -8.74 1.77 21.73
N ARG A 636 -9.28 0.55 21.58
CA ARG A 636 -9.25 -0.25 20.33
C ARG A 636 -7.87 -0.27 19.65
N PRO A 637 -6.84 -0.78 20.34
CA PRO A 637 -5.45 -0.65 19.92
C PRO A 637 -5.06 -1.65 18.83
N THR A 638 -3.91 -1.39 18.21
CA THR A 638 -3.12 -2.44 17.57
C THR A 638 -2.29 -3.17 18.62
N LEU A 639 -2.46 -4.48 18.72
CA LEU A 639 -1.70 -5.32 19.64
C LEU A 639 -0.35 -5.68 19.02
N VAL A 640 0.72 -5.63 19.79
CA VAL A 640 2.04 -6.14 19.43
C VAL A 640 2.39 -7.23 20.44
N PHE A 641 2.23 -8.50 20.03
CA PHE A 641 2.48 -9.66 20.86
C PHE A 641 3.94 -10.11 20.75
N LEU A 642 4.71 -9.94 21.82
CA LEU A 642 6.13 -10.24 21.90
C LEU A 642 6.35 -11.62 22.48
N TYR A 643 7.16 -12.44 21.80
CA TYR A 643 7.52 -13.77 22.27
C TYR A 643 9.05 -14.00 22.21
N PRO A 644 9.64 -14.69 23.20
CA PRO A 644 11.06 -14.96 23.23
C PRO A 644 11.41 -16.13 22.31
N ASN A 645 12.38 -15.94 21.41
CA ASN A 645 13.03 -16.97 20.60
C ASN A 645 12.24 -17.49 19.37
N SER A 646 12.91 -18.33 18.57
CA SER A 646 12.40 -18.93 17.33
C SER A 646 11.28 -19.94 17.52
N THR A 647 11.02 -20.38 18.73
CA THR A 647 9.92 -21.30 19.08
C THR A 647 8.92 -20.59 19.96
N PHE A 648 7.63 -20.77 19.69
CA PHE A 648 6.56 -20.33 20.58
C PHE A 648 6.60 -21.22 21.82
N ASP A 649 7.28 -20.77 22.87
CA ASP A 649 7.44 -21.55 24.09
C ASP A 649 6.12 -21.66 24.88
N LYS A 650 6.14 -22.47 25.94
CA LYS A 650 4.95 -22.73 26.75
C LYS A 650 4.38 -21.43 27.35
N ASP A 651 5.25 -20.53 27.79
CA ASP A 651 4.86 -19.27 28.42
C ASP A 651 4.25 -18.30 27.40
N ALA A 652 4.79 -18.22 26.18
CA ALA A 652 4.19 -17.46 25.08
C ALA A 652 2.82 -18.03 24.68
N ASN A 653 2.69 -19.36 24.62
CA ASN A 653 1.42 -20.00 24.34
C ASN A 653 0.38 -19.74 25.43
N GLU A 654 0.76 -19.92 26.69
CA GLU A 654 -0.09 -19.63 27.84
C GLU A 654 -0.52 -18.16 27.86
N SER A 655 0.41 -17.25 27.60
CA SER A 655 0.15 -15.82 27.55
C SER A 655 -0.82 -15.45 26.44
N TYR A 656 -0.62 -15.98 25.24
CA TYR A 656 -1.50 -15.76 24.12
C TYR A 656 -2.92 -16.27 24.40
N LEU A 657 -3.06 -17.49 24.92
CA LEU A 657 -4.36 -18.06 25.26
C LEU A 657 -5.05 -17.29 26.39
N THR A 658 -4.29 -16.76 27.35
CA THR A 658 -4.81 -15.88 28.40
C THR A 658 -5.34 -14.58 27.82
N ILE A 659 -4.60 -13.95 26.90
CA ILE A 659 -5.05 -12.74 26.18
C ILE A 659 -6.32 -13.05 25.38
N ARG A 660 -6.36 -14.18 24.66
CA ARG A 660 -7.54 -14.62 23.91
C ARG A 660 -8.75 -14.86 24.81
N ALA A 661 -8.56 -15.44 25.99
CA ALA A 661 -9.62 -15.62 26.97
C ALA A 661 -10.09 -14.29 27.58
N ALA A 662 -9.18 -13.34 27.79
CA ALA A 662 -9.49 -12.02 28.33
C ALA A 662 -10.23 -11.14 27.31
N LEU A 663 -9.92 -11.29 26.02
CA LEU A 663 -10.40 -10.48 24.90
C LEU A 663 -11.28 -11.32 23.97
N GLN A 664 -12.60 -11.30 24.21
CA GLN A 664 -13.57 -12.11 23.44
C GLN A 664 -13.51 -11.87 21.93
N ASP A 665 -13.21 -10.63 21.52
CA ASP A 665 -13.11 -10.22 20.10
C ASP A 665 -11.65 -10.06 19.65
N LEU A 666 -10.72 -10.86 20.18
CA LEU A 666 -9.30 -10.79 19.82
C LEU A 666 -9.08 -10.88 18.29
N GLU A 667 -9.91 -11.66 17.60
CA GLU A 667 -9.84 -11.88 16.14
C GLU A 667 -10.20 -10.63 15.32
N GLN A 668 -10.89 -9.65 15.92
CA GLN A 668 -11.22 -8.37 15.27
C GLN A 668 -10.14 -7.32 15.49
N LEU A 669 -9.16 -7.58 16.36
CA LEU A 669 -8.08 -6.65 16.65
C LEU A 669 -6.88 -6.91 15.73
N PRO A 670 -6.22 -5.87 15.21
CA PRO A 670 -4.97 -6.06 14.48
C PRO A 670 -3.87 -6.48 15.47
N ILE A 671 -3.23 -7.64 15.21
CA ILE A 671 -2.15 -8.18 16.04
C ILE A 671 -0.88 -8.33 15.21
N PHE A 672 0.21 -7.71 15.68
CA PHE A 672 1.56 -7.91 15.18
C PHE A 672 2.31 -8.87 16.11
N TYR A 673 2.81 -9.99 15.57
CA TYR A 673 3.65 -10.93 16.32
C TYR A 673 5.12 -10.55 16.17
N LEU A 674 5.79 -10.28 17.28
CA LEU A 674 7.18 -9.82 17.30
C LEU A 674 8.09 -10.79 18.06
N ASN A 675 9.12 -11.29 17.38
CA ASN A 675 10.17 -12.10 17.97
C ASN A 675 11.31 -11.21 18.48
N THR A 676 11.51 -11.16 19.79
CA THR A 676 12.39 -10.16 20.43
C THR A 676 13.78 -10.66 20.77
N LYS A 677 13.96 -11.97 20.93
CA LYS A 677 15.23 -12.60 21.32
C LYS A 677 15.94 -13.29 20.16
N GLN A 678 15.62 -12.87 18.94
CA GLN A 678 16.28 -13.38 17.76
C GLN A 678 17.64 -12.69 17.57
N ASP A 679 18.68 -13.27 18.14
CA ASP A 679 20.04 -12.90 17.75
C ASP A 679 20.42 -13.54 16.40
N ILE A 680 21.46 -12.98 15.77
CA ILE A 680 22.00 -13.48 14.50
C ILE A 680 22.40 -14.96 14.62
N THR A 681 23.00 -15.34 15.75
CA THR A 681 23.45 -16.72 15.98
C THR A 681 22.29 -17.71 15.94
N THR A 682 21.15 -17.35 16.53
CA THR A 682 19.93 -18.14 16.67
C THR A 682 19.20 -18.25 15.34
N LEU A 683 19.18 -17.16 14.56
CA LEU A 683 18.69 -17.20 13.18
C LEU A 683 19.52 -18.18 12.32
N PHE A 684 20.85 -18.09 12.40
CA PHE A 684 21.75 -18.96 11.62
C PHE A 684 21.70 -20.43 12.07
N ASN A 685 21.66 -20.69 13.38
CA ASN A 685 21.46 -22.03 13.92
C ASN A 685 20.11 -22.61 13.49
N GLY A 686 19.04 -21.79 13.46
CA GLY A 686 17.72 -22.17 12.95
C GLY A 686 17.76 -22.61 11.49
N ALA A 687 18.60 -21.96 10.70
CA ALA A 687 18.88 -22.30 9.31
C ALA A 687 19.88 -23.47 9.12
N GLY A 688 20.28 -24.15 10.20
CA GLY A 688 21.23 -25.27 10.18
C GLY A 688 22.70 -24.86 10.03
N ILE A 689 23.03 -23.58 10.18
CA ILE A 689 24.40 -23.06 10.09
C ILE A 689 24.99 -23.00 11.50
N ILE A 690 25.88 -23.94 11.80
CA ILE A 690 26.49 -24.08 13.13
C ILE A 690 27.30 -22.82 13.50
N SER A 691 27.02 -22.27 14.68
CA SER A 691 27.58 -21.03 15.23
C SER A 691 29.11 -20.97 15.36
N ASN A 692 29.81 -22.10 15.26
CA ASN A 692 31.27 -22.15 15.30
C ASN A 692 31.95 -21.60 14.03
N ARG A 693 31.20 -21.39 12.94
CA ARG A 693 31.67 -20.71 11.73
C ARG A 693 31.28 -19.24 11.75
N LYS A 694 31.88 -18.43 12.63
CA LYS A 694 31.63 -16.97 12.66
C LYS A 694 31.93 -16.29 11.30
N SER A 695 32.83 -16.85 10.50
CA SER A 695 33.09 -16.41 9.12
C SER A 695 31.91 -16.61 8.16
N ALA A 696 30.93 -17.46 8.50
CA ALA A 696 29.71 -17.64 7.74
C ALA A 696 28.62 -16.59 8.05
N PHE A 697 28.78 -15.81 9.14
CA PHE A 697 27.86 -14.74 9.52
C PHE A 697 28.10 -13.49 8.66
N THR A 698 27.72 -13.60 7.39
CA THR A 698 27.76 -12.49 6.42
C THR A 698 26.37 -11.92 6.21
N VAL A 699 26.28 -10.63 5.85
CA VAL A 699 25.02 -9.96 5.47
C VAL A 699 24.32 -10.74 4.36
N ARG A 700 25.08 -11.21 3.36
CA ARG A 700 24.58 -12.08 2.28
C ARG A 700 23.92 -13.34 2.82
N LYS A 701 24.57 -14.06 3.73
CA LYS A 701 24.00 -15.30 4.26
C LYS A 701 22.78 -15.03 5.14
N TYR A 702 22.76 -13.91 5.86
CA TYR A 702 21.58 -13.44 6.59
C TYR A 702 20.40 -13.20 5.63
N GLN A 703 20.61 -12.46 4.54
CA GLN A 703 19.57 -12.18 3.54
C GLN A 703 19.06 -13.45 2.86
N GLU A 704 19.92 -14.46 2.64
CA GLU A 704 19.53 -15.76 2.08
C GLU A 704 18.63 -16.55 3.04
N ILE A 705 19.00 -16.62 4.33
CA ILE A 705 18.29 -17.45 5.30
C ILE A 705 17.04 -16.76 5.86
N PHE A 706 17.03 -15.42 5.93
CA PHE A 706 16.01 -14.67 6.64
C PHE A 706 14.59 -14.90 6.10
N PRO A 707 14.32 -14.91 4.77
CA PRO A 707 13.00 -15.21 4.24
C PRO A 707 12.53 -16.63 4.59
N LYS A 708 13.41 -17.64 4.47
CA LYS A 708 13.10 -19.03 4.79
C LYS A 708 12.82 -19.22 6.28
N GLU A 709 13.64 -18.62 7.13
CA GLU A 709 13.43 -18.63 8.57
C GLU A 709 12.18 -17.86 8.99
N ARG A 710 11.87 -16.73 8.33
CA ARG A 710 10.62 -15.98 8.55
C ARG A 710 9.41 -16.83 8.21
N LEU A 711 9.42 -17.52 7.06
CA LEU A 711 8.32 -18.40 6.66
C LEU A 711 8.18 -19.60 7.60
N LYS A 712 9.28 -20.25 7.96
CA LYS A 712 9.30 -21.35 8.93
C LYS A 712 8.69 -20.92 10.27
N ARG A 713 9.04 -19.73 10.76
CA ARG A 713 8.50 -19.18 12.02
C ARG A 713 7.04 -18.79 11.90
N TYR A 714 6.62 -18.27 10.76
CA TYR A 714 5.22 -18.04 10.46
C TYR A 714 4.42 -19.35 10.57
N HIS A 715 4.92 -20.45 9.99
CA HIS A 715 4.29 -21.76 10.14
C HIS A 715 4.31 -22.26 11.60
N THR A 716 5.41 -22.10 12.32
CA THR A 716 5.48 -22.47 13.75
C THR A 716 4.46 -21.67 14.59
N LEU A 717 4.32 -20.36 14.35
CA LEU A 717 3.30 -19.53 15.00
C LEU A 717 1.89 -20.02 14.63
N TYR A 718 1.66 -20.27 13.36
CA TYR A 718 0.37 -20.73 12.84
C TYR A 718 -0.08 -22.06 13.48
N GLU A 719 0.84 -23.02 13.57
CA GLU A 719 0.63 -24.32 14.21
C GLU A 719 0.45 -24.19 15.73
N ALA A 720 1.33 -23.43 16.40
CA ALA A 720 1.31 -23.29 17.86
C ALA A 720 0.04 -22.59 18.37
N ILE A 721 -0.45 -21.60 17.64
CA ILE A 721 -1.61 -20.80 18.06
C ILE A 721 -2.95 -21.49 17.70
N GLY A 722 -2.91 -22.62 16.98
CA GLY A 722 -4.12 -23.30 16.52
C GLY A 722 -4.93 -22.45 15.53
N MET A 723 -4.27 -21.53 14.81
CA MET A 723 -4.89 -20.62 13.83
C MET A 723 -5.30 -21.29 12.52
N ALA A 724 -5.14 -22.61 12.43
CA ALA A 724 -5.41 -23.43 11.24
C ALA A 724 -6.78 -23.20 10.57
N ASN A 725 -7.75 -22.65 11.31
CA ASN A 725 -9.11 -22.45 10.82
C ASN A 725 -9.47 -20.99 10.46
N ASN A 726 -8.67 -19.97 10.84
CA ASN A 726 -9.14 -18.56 10.86
C ASN A 726 -8.27 -17.54 10.08
N LEU A 727 -7.22 -17.95 9.37
CA LEU A 727 -6.44 -17.05 8.50
C LEU A 727 -6.58 -17.44 7.02
N PRO A 728 -6.55 -16.47 6.08
CA PRO A 728 -6.56 -16.76 4.66
C PRO A 728 -5.40 -17.68 4.30
N LYS A 729 -5.72 -18.81 3.64
CA LYS A 729 -4.71 -19.71 3.07
C LYS A 729 -3.88 -18.90 2.09
N ILE A 730 -2.60 -18.74 2.39
CA ILE A 730 -1.63 -18.27 1.40
C ILE A 730 -1.45 -19.44 0.43
N GLU A 731 -1.99 -19.34 -0.78
CA GLU A 731 -1.76 -20.31 -1.86
C GLU A 731 -0.27 -20.30 -2.21
N ASN A 732 0.39 -21.44 -1.98
CA ASN A 732 1.85 -21.56 -1.87
C ASN A 732 2.42 -22.52 -2.94
N ASP A 733 1.99 -22.36 -4.20
CA ASP A 733 2.44 -23.25 -5.27
C ASP A 733 3.82 -22.88 -5.85
N ALA A 734 4.33 -21.67 -5.60
CA ALA A 734 5.57 -21.19 -6.24
C ALA A 734 6.87 -21.48 -5.45
N LEU A 735 6.80 -21.89 -4.17
CA LEU A 735 8.00 -22.01 -3.30
C LEU A 735 8.29 -23.42 -2.78
N MET A 736 7.39 -24.39 -3.00
CA MET A 736 7.57 -25.79 -2.55
C MET A 736 8.25 -26.71 -3.59
N ALA A 737 8.46 -26.22 -4.82
CA ALA A 737 8.97 -27.02 -5.94
C ALA A 737 10.42 -27.54 -5.77
N ASP A 738 11.20 -26.99 -4.83
CA ASP A 738 12.62 -27.33 -4.64
C ASP A 738 12.93 -28.08 -3.32
N THR A 739 11.92 -28.63 -2.64
CA THR A 739 12.14 -29.41 -1.41
C THR A 739 12.34 -30.90 -1.73
N PRO A 740 13.47 -31.55 -1.37
CA PRO A 740 13.67 -32.98 -1.62
C PRO A 740 12.69 -33.84 -0.80
N HIS A 741 12.00 -34.76 -1.48
CA HIS A 741 11.10 -35.75 -0.87
C HIS A 741 11.86 -36.69 0.06
N TYR A 742 11.49 -36.73 1.34
CA TYR A 742 11.90 -37.80 2.26
C TYR A 742 10.85 -38.92 2.25
N PRO A 743 11.25 -40.19 2.02
CA PRO A 743 10.31 -41.31 2.06
C PRO A 743 9.85 -41.59 3.50
N TRP A 744 8.57 -41.93 3.63
CA TRP A 744 7.96 -42.40 4.87
C TRP A 744 8.54 -43.77 5.27
N ARG A 745 8.66 -44.05 6.58
CA ARG A 745 9.21 -45.32 7.10
C ARG A 745 8.41 -46.49 6.53
N GLY A 746 9.03 -47.29 5.66
CA GLY A 746 8.43 -48.49 5.04
C GLY A 746 8.49 -48.53 3.51
N CYS A 747 8.78 -47.42 2.83
CA CYS A 747 9.02 -47.41 1.39
C CYS A 747 10.49 -47.72 1.08
N GLN A 748 10.77 -48.77 0.30
CA GLN A 748 12.10 -49.03 -0.25
C GLN A 748 12.26 -48.28 -1.58
N CYS A 749 12.96 -47.15 -1.58
CA CYS A 749 13.51 -46.56 -2.80
C CYS A 749 14.84 -47.24 -3.11
N GLN A 750 14.98 -47.84 -4.30
CA GLN A 750 16.23 -48.50 -4.71
C GLN A 750 17.36 -47.54 -5.09
N GLN A 751 17.11 -46.24 -5.18
CA GLN A 751 18.15 -45.24 -5.41
C GLN A 751 17.89 -44.01 -4.54
N GLY A 752 18.85 -43.68 -3.69
CA GLY A 752 18.74 -42.55 -2.77
C GLY A 752 18.59 -41.24 -3.53
N GLY A 753 17.40 -40.64 -3.46
CA GLY A 753 17.21 -39.19 -3.58
C GLY A 753 17.57 -38.49 -4.90
N GLU A 754 17.77 -39.21 -6.02
CA GLU A 754 17.99 -38.56 -7.33
C GLU A 754 16.73 -38.60 -8.22
N ARG A 755 16.56 -37.54 -9.01
CA ARG A 755 15.40 -37.31 -9.90
C ARG A 755 15.19 -38.52 -10.82
N GLY A 756 14.08 -39.23 -10.61
CA GLY A 756 13.67 -40.38 -11.43
C GLY A 756 13.50 -41.71 -10.67
N GLY A 757 13.75 -41.76 -9.36
CA GLY A 757 13.61 -42.99 -8.58
C GLY A 757 12.17 -43.55 -8.54
N HIS A 758 12.00 -44.81 -8.95
CA HIS A 758 10.75 -45.56 -8.86
C HIS A 758 10.44 -45.98 -7.42
N CYS A 759 9.27 -45.64 -6.89
CA CYS A 759 8.75 -46.19 -5.64
C CYS A 759 7.92 -47.45 -5.92
N HIS A 760 8.36 -48.61 -5.43
CA HIS A 760 7.52 -49.81 -5.37
C HIS A 760 6.81 -49.86 -4.01
N CYS A 761 5.48 -49.91 -4.02
CA CYS A 761 4.70 -50.31 -2.84
C CYS A 761 4.69 -51.85 -2.78
N PRO A 762 5.41 -52.49 -1.85
CA PRO A 762 5.54 -53.96 -1.83
C PRO A 762 4.21 -54.69 -1.57
N ASP A 763 3.21 -54.00 -1.01
CA ASP A 763 1.97 -54.61 -0.54
C ASP A 763 0.73 -54.32 -1.40
N HIS A 764 0.91 -53.82 -2.64
CA HIS A 764 -0.19 -53.53 -3.59
C HIS A 764 -1.38 -52.76 -2.97
N GLY A 765 -1.12 -51.77 -2.11
CA GLY A 765 -2.16 -50.95 -1.49
C GLY A 765 -2.76 -51.50 -0.18
N LYS A 766 -2.10 -52.46 0.49
CA LYS A 766 -2.55 -53.00 1.80
C LYS A 766 -1.88 -52.38 3.03
N LEU A 767 -1.30 -51.17 2.91
CA LEU A 767 -0.73 -50.48 4.07
C LEU A 767 -1.86 -49.88 4.95
N PRO A 768 -1.92 -50.20 6.26
CA PRO A 768 -2.90 -49.62 7.17
C PRO A 768 -2.85 -48.09 7.15
N ASP A 769 -4.01 -47.44 7.21
CA ASP A 769 -4.17 -45.98 7.27
C ASP A 769 -3.66 -45.19 6.04
N THR A 770 -3.48 -45.86 4.90
CA THR A 770 -3.19 -45.22 3.62
C THR A 770 -4.16 -45.68 2.53
N TYR A 771 -4.47 -44.82 1.56
CA TYR A 771 -5.08 -45.25 0.30
C TYR A 771 -4.13 -44.94 -0.85
N CYS A 772 -3.96 -45.89 -1.77
CA CYS A 772 -3.11 -45.69 -2.94
C CYS A 772 -3.97 -45.46 -4.19
N ARG A 773 -3.61 -44.47 -5.01
CA ARG A 773 -4.28 -44.13 -6.28
C ARG A 773 -3.34 -44.42 -7.44
N TYR A 774 -3.86 -45.07 -8.49
CA TYR A 774 -3.10 -45.33 -9.71
C TYR A 774 -3.08 -44.08 -10.60
N GLY A 775 -1.88 -43.53 -10.82
CA GLY A 775 -1.64 -42.30 -11.59
C GLY A 775 -1.19 -42.56 -13.04
N GLY A 776 -1.63 -43.66 -13.64
CA GLY A 776 -1.27 -44.03 -15.01
C GLY A 776 -0.16 -45.09 -15.08
N ASN A 777 1.07 -44.78 -14.64
CA ASN A 777 2.20 -45.74 -14.69
C ASN A 777 2.74 -46.14 -13.30
N HIS A 778 2.18 -45.60 -12.21
CA HIS A 778 2.64 -45.85 -10.84
C HIS A 778 1.50 -45.66 -9.82
N TRP A 779 1.73 -46.15 -8.60
CA TRP A 779 0.82 -46.01 -7.46
C TRP A 779 1.34 -44.92 -6.51
N ILE A 780 0.48 -43.99 -6.11
CA ILE A 780 0.78 -42.92 -5.14
C ILE A 780 -0.05 -43.19 -3.89
N CYS A 781 0.58 -43.27 -2.71
CA CYS A 781 -0.11 -43.55 -1.44
C CYS A 781 -0.29 -42.28 -0.59
N PHE A 782 -1.50 -42.08 -0.08
CA PHE A 782 -1.92 -40.93 0.72
C PHE A 782 -2.38 -41.40 2.13
N PRO A 783 -2.04 -40.69 3.21
CA PRO A 783 -2.52 -41.02 4.55
C PRO A 783 -4.00 -40.61 4.75
N PHE A 784 -4.77 -41.44 5.45
CA PHE A 784 -6.12 -41.06 5.89
C PHE A 784 -6.05 -40.04 7.03
N SER A 785 -6.42 -38.78 6.76
CA SER A 785 -6.68 -37.81 7.81
C SER A 785 -8.01 -38.13 8.50
N ARG A 786 -7.96 -38.45 9.80
CA ARG A 786 -9.14 -38.78 10.64
C ARG A 786 -10.24 -37.71 10.52
N ARG A 787 -11.41 -38.08 9.97
CA ARG A 787 -12.73 -37.61 10.44
C ARG A 787 -13.89 -38.53 9.98
N ARG A 788 -14.72 -38.85 10.98
CA ARG A 788 -16.13 -39.30 10.98
C ARG A 788 -16.52 -40.48 10.09
N SER A 789 -16.83 -41.58 10.79
CA SER A 789 -17.62 -42.72 10.32
C SER A 789 -18.87 -42.29 9.57
N PHE A 790 -18.88 -42.49 8.25
CA PHE A 790 -20.11 -42.66 7.48
C PHE A 790 -20.34 -44.16 7.30
N SER A 791 -21.45 -44.66 7.82
CA SER A 791 -21.96 -45.99 7.51
C SER A 791 -22.45 -46.00 6.06
N PHE A 792 -21.70 -46.62 5.15
CA PHE A 792 -22.19 -46.94 3.82
C PHE A 792 -23.01 -48.23 3.90
N ARG A 793 -24.28 -48.12 3.54
CA ARG A 793 -25.18 -49.26 3.33
C ARG A 793 -24.89 -49.81 1.94
N GLU A 794 -24.48 -51.06 1.86
CA GLU A 794 -24.27 -51.79 0.61
C GLU A 794 -25.58 -51.89 -0.19
N SER A 795 -25.53 -51.54 -1.47
CA SER A 795 -26.36 -52.16 -2.49
C SER A 795 -25.45 -52.62 -3.60
N TYR A 796 -25.25 -53.94 -3.62
CA TYR A 796 -24.81 -54.70 -4.78
C TYR A 796 -25.66 -54.33 -6.01
N ASP A 797 -25.01 -54.06 -7.15
CA ASP A 797 -25.41 -54.79 -8.34
C ASP A 797 -24.20 -55.01 -9.26
N ARG A 798 -24.09 -56.27 -9.69
CA ARG A 798 -23.11 -56.76 -10.65
C ARG A 798 -23.63 -56.52 -12.06
N ASP A 799 -22.72 -56.76 -13.00
CA ASP A 799 -22.96 -56.97 -14.44
C ASP A 799 -22.97 -55.71 -15.31
N GLN A 800 -21.86 -55.45 -16.01
CA GLN A 800 -21.66 -55.98 -17.36
C GLN A 800 -20.29 -55.56 -17.94
N LYS A 801 -19.49 -56.60 -18.24
CA LYS A 801 -18.34 -56.72 -19.17
C LYS A 801 -17.20 -55.71 -19.13
#